data_AF-A2DX91-F1
#
_entry.id   AF-A2DX91-F1
#
_cell.length_a   1.000
_cell.length_b   1.000
_cell.length_c   1.000
_cell.angle_alpha   90.00
_cell.angle_beta   90.00
_cell.angle_gamma   90.00
#
_symmetry.space_group_name_H-M   'P 1'
#
loop_
_entity.id
_entity.type
_entity.pdbx_description
1 polymer ?
#
loop_
_entity_poly.entity_id
_entity_poly.type
_entity_poly.pdbx_seq_one_letter_code
_entity_poly.pdbx_strand_id
1 'polypeptide(L)'
;MNILLSLLYKDIDESCYSKDGKTLIKVNNTSPHLRISAKCEIIQLLCFYKLNSLISFSFEENPNLTTIGKESFSNCKNLTCINLSSCNKLKIISMYAFYSCEKVSEIFLPKGLLEIQFRAFYSNKLVKNLIIPASVEKIDEAICEHCENLENIIFEEGSNLTHLVNSLFYGTKITSFQIPESVSKIDGVALPDKLTNLTIHPKNKHLIIENNAIFSSDKKILFYFNNKSFKTYEIPDSITTLGDYSFYMSRIESIALPDSVTSIGYKCFESSNVMKITLSQSLISIGEYCFHYSKLISITIPKSVKNIENFAFIRCYDLINVTFLGTFDYAGNQILDYCENLELIIFPNSSMSVDFSMFIYGETPKLRMIFTYKTMFFYNRINRNVNVSISYMNISNLIITPGSLIMDSSQTVIYECWVFSEYFSETVLIPKTVTTIKERAFENTNVPHIDFEEDSQLFSIENYAFRNCSMLLSFNFSSTSLRYIGIESFKDCVNLSSLSFVSNNLFVKNNAFENCIKLVNVSNILNVPDNCFSGCINLSYVFIGESSTLIGIKSFENCFNLESISTPSSVEKVSEYSFMNCIKLKSIIFIETNSLIEISNNSFAGCNSLQNISNFGSDKYKCIDNTIYYKNETGEYLIFHLNHSLDKTLIINCSVICSYSINECNNIYNITILPKSVSLIEKYSFNNCLNLQHINFPLSVETVDCKSFVECHSIRCPLIIENTKLDYIRMIVYSGIPRKLILSCEVIYDTRNFETQYNFDIGSITFLLAPYF
;
A
#
# COMPACT_ATOMS: atom_id res chain seq x y z
N MET A 1 43.48 64.06 24.88
CA MET A 1 43.21 63.17 23.73
C MET A 1 41.73 62.76 23.64
N ASN A 2 41.03 62.45 24.75
CA ASN A 2 39.60 62.04 24.73
C ASN A 2 38.58 63.11 24.28
N ILE A 3 38.85 64.42 24.45
CA ILE A 3 37.92 65.49 24.03
C ILE A 3 37.92 65.70 22.50
N LEU A 4 39.02 65.34 21.80
CA LEU A 4 39.09 65.48 20.34
C LEU A 4 38.35 64.33 19.60
N LEU A 5 38.27 63.14 20.20
CA LEU A 5 37.52 62.01 19.63
C LEU A 5 36.00 62.16 19.78
N SER A 6 35.52 62.84 20.83
CA SER A 6 34.07 63.03 21.05
C SER A 6 33.42 64.00 20.05
N LEU A 7 34.21 64.82 19.34
CA LEU A 7 33.76 65.72 18.26
C LEU A 7 33.76 65.06 16.88
N LEU A 8 34.34 63.85 16.74
CA LEU A 8 34.47 63.16 15.46
C LEU A 8 33.18 62.45 15.03
N TYR A 9 32.37 62.00 15.99
CA TYR A 9 31.19 61.18 15.75
C TYR A 9 29.91 62.00 15.84
N LYS A 10 29.05 61.86 14.83
CA LYS A 10 27.72 62.47 14.82
C LYS A 10 26.70 61.55 15.49
N ASP A 11 25.90 62.09 16.41
CA ASP A 11 24.78 61.35 16.99
C ASP A 11 23.76 60.93 15.92
N ILE A 12 23.28 59.70 16.04
CA ILE A 12 22.18 59.22 15.22
C ILE A 12 20.89 59.93 15.67
N ASP A 13 20.12 60.39 14.69
CA ASP A 13 18.86 61.11 14.89
C ASP A 13 17.85 60.27 15.70
N GLU A 14 17.14 60.90 16.65
CA GLU A 14 16.11 60.23 17.47
C GLU A 14 15.04 59.53 16.61
N SER A 15 14.75 60.06 15.41
CA SER A 15 13.82 59.46 14.45
C SER A 15 14.25 58.08 13.92
N CYS A 16 15.53 57.72 14.06
CA CYS A 16 16.04 56.39 13.69
C CYS A 16 15.76 55.33 14.76
N TYR A 17 15.32 55.74 15.95
CA TYR A 17 15.02 54.84 17.08
C TYR A 17 13.51 54.62 17.25
N SER A 18 13.15 53.55 17.96
CA SER A 18 11.80 53.36 18.51
C SER A 18 11.43 54.49 19.47
N LYS A 19 10.13 54.66 19.74
CA LYS A 19 9.62 55.75 20.62
C LYS A 19 10.23 55.76 22.02
N ASP A 20 10.65 54.61 22.53
CA ASP A 20 11.32 54.45 23.83
C ASP A 20 12.86 54.59 23.75
N GLY A 21 13.42 54.77 22.56
CA GLY A 21 14.85 54.87 22.30
C GLY A 21 15.62 53.55 22.38
N LYS A 22 14.94 52.43 22.65
CA LYS A 22 15.59 51.13 22.94
C LYS A 22 15.98 50.34 21.71
N THR A 23 15.32 50.55 20.58
CA THR A 23 15.60 49.83 19.33
C THR A 23 16.03 50.82 18.26
N LEU A 24 17.22 50.61 17.68
CA LEU A 24 17.65 51.34 16.50
C LEU A 24 17.11 50.64 15.24
N ILE A 25 16.19 51.30 14.55
CA ILE A 25 15.34 50.72 13.49
C ILE A 25 16.04 50.76 12.13
N LYS A 26 16.39 51.97 11.68
CA LYS A 26 17.03 52.19 10.37
C LYS A 26 17.85 53.46 10.38
N VAL A 27 19.07 53.39 9.85
CA VAL A 27 19.95 54.55 9.71
C VAL A 27 20.20 54.84 8.24
N ASN A 28 19.75 56.03 7.81
CA ASN A 28 19.98 56.56 6.46
C ASN A 28 20.98 57.72 6.45
N ASN A 29 21.62 58.01 7.59
CA ASN A 29 22.55 59.12 7.74
C ASN A 29 23.85 58.84 6.97
N THR A 30 24.24 59.76 6.08
CA THR A 30 25.43 59.63 5.22
C THR A 30 26.74 60.06 5.88
N SER A 31 26.70 60.40 7.18
CA SER A 31 27.92 60.78 7.91
C SER A 31 28.85 59.58 8.07
N PRO A 32 30.18 59.76 7.92
CA PRO A 32 31.13 58.65 7.96
C PRO A 32 31.36 58.07 9.36
N HIS A 33 31.10 58.85 10.41
CA HIS A 33 31.34 58.49 11.80
C HIS A 33 30.05 58.71 12.60
N LEU A 34 29.43 57.62 13.06
CA LEU A 34 28.13 57.66 13.75
C LEU A 34 28.23 57.19 15.21
N ARG A 35 27.56 57.89 16.13
CA ARG A 35 27.46 57.51 17.55
C ARG A 35 26.06 56.98 17.86
N ILE A 36 26.01 55.77 18.41
CA ILE A 36 24.80 55.06 18.84
C ILE A 36 24.51 55.41 20.30
N SER A 37 23.25 55.69 20.63
CA SER A 37 22.86 56.07 21.99
C SER A 37 23.04 54.94 23.00
N ALA A 38 23.42 55.27 24.24
CA ALA A 38 23.54 54.32 25.33
C ALA A 38 22.20 53.71 25.74
N LYS A 39 21.07 54.33 25.39
CA LYS A 39 19.71 53.78 25.58
C LYS A 39 19.40 52.61 24.64
N CYS A 40 20.13 52.49 23.53
CA CYS A 40 19.91 51.44 22.55
C CYS A 40 20.24 50.07 23.14
N GLU A 41 19.23 49.20 23.20
CA GLU A 41 19.33 47.80 23.61
C GLU A 41 19.43 46.88 22.38
N ILE A 42 18.79 47.23 21.26
CA ILE A 42 18.73 46.38 20.06
C ILE A 42 19.06 47.19 18.80
N ILE A 43 20.01 46.71 18.00
CA ILE A 43 20.15 47.16 16.60
C ILE A 43 19.30 46.23 15.73
N GLN A 44 18.29 46.76 15.06
CA GLN A 44 17.33 45.94 14.31
C GLN A 44 17.94 45.36 13.02
N LEU A 45 17.30 44.31 12.50
CA LEU A 45 17.53 43.74 11.17
C LEU A 45 17.71 44.85 10.11
N LEU A 46 18.76 44.73 9.29
CA LEU A 46 19.07 45.64 8.16
C LEU A 46 19.28 47.12 8.53
N CYS A 47 19.50 47.46 9.80
CA CYS A 47 19.57 48.84 10.29
C CYS A 47 20.56 49.74 9.48
N PHE A 48 21.80 49.30 9.33
CA PHE A 48 22.88 49.93 8.54
C PHE A 48 23.14 49.20 7.20
N TYR A 49 22.24 48.32 6.75
CA TYR A 49 22.45 47.52 5.55
C TYR A 49 22.86 48.36 4.34
N LYS A 50 23.98 48.00 3.70
CA LYS A 50 24.59 48.69 2.55
C LYS A 50 24.89 50.18 2.78
N LEU A 51 25.06 50.62 4.03
CA LEU A 51 25.42 52.00 4.34
C LEU A 51 26.91 52.25 4.06
N ASN A 52 27.26 52.33 2.79
CA ASN A 52 28.66 52.49 2.34
C ASN A 52 29.28 53.84 2.71
N SER A 53 28.51 54.80 3.21
CA SER A 53 29.09 56.02 3.80
C SER A 53 29.76 55.75 5.15
N LEU A 54 29.33 54.72 5.89
CA LEU A 54 29.83 54.43 7.23
C LEU A 54 31.29 53.94 7.18
N ILE A 55 32.17 54.69 7.83
CA ILE A 55 33.60 54.35 7.99
C ILE A 55 33.85 53.79 9.40
N SER A 56 33.22 54.37 10.42
CA SER A 56 33.27 53.84 11.79
C SER A 56 32.01 54.20 12.59
N PHE A 57 31.75 53.43 13.65
CA PHE A 57 30.71 53.75 14.62
C PHE A 57 31.28 53.71 16.05
N SER A 58 30.58 54.36 16.98
CA SER A 58 30.87 54.36 18.41
C SER A 58 29.58 54.32 19.21
N PHE A 59 29.70 54.18 20.53
CA PHE A 59 28.57 54.26 21.46
C PHE A 59 28.79 55.40 22.45
N GLU A 60 27.70 55.97 22.95
CA GLU A 60 27.73 56.78 24.19
C GLU A 60 28.24 55.94 25.37
N GLU A 61 28.67 56.62 26.45
CA GLU A 61 29.19 55.95 27.63
C GLU A 61 28.18 54.97 28.25
N ASN A 62 28.66 53.78 28.63
CA ASN A 62 27.87 52.69 29.22
C ASN A 62 26.70 52.18 28.33
N PRO A 63 26.98 51.66 27.13
CA PRO A 63 25.93 51.19 26.22
C PRO A 63 25.13 50.02 26.79
N ASN A 64 23.81 50.06 26.61
CA ASN A 64 22.89 49.00 27.04
C ASN A 64 22.63 47.92 25.98
N LEU A 65 23.40 47.91 24.88
CA LEU A 65 23.19 47.00 23.75
C LEU A 65 23.23 45.53 24.20
N THR A 66 22.15 44.79 23.93
CA THR A 66 22.02 43.35 24.20
C THR A 66 22.08 42.51 22.92
N THR A 67 21.68 43.07 21.77
CA THR A 67 21.56 42.31 20.51
C THR A 67 21.92 43.15 19.29
N ILE A 68 22.71 42.57 18.37
CA ILE A 68 22.93 43.07 17.02
C ILE A 68 22.13 42.20 16.05
N GLY A 69 21.11 42.77 15.42
CA GLY A 69 20.17 42.06 14.56
C GLY A 69 20.77 41.58 13.24
N LYS A 70 20.05 40.64 12.61
CA LYS A 70 20.43 39.99 11.35
C LYS A 70 20.77 41.03 10.28
N GLU A 71 21.84 40.81 9.50
CA GLU A 71 22.26 41.67 8.38
C GLU A 71 22.38 43.18 8.72
N SER A 72 22.47 43.55 10.00
CA SER A 72 22.34 44.94 10.44
C SER A 72 23.41 45.85 9.86
N PHE A 73 24.65 45.39 9.72
CA PHE A 73 25.76 46.11 9.07
C PHE A 73 26.20 45.43 7.76
N SER A 74 25.43 44.48 7.24
CA SER A 74 25.81 43.73 6.04
C SER A 74 26.07 44.67 4.86
N ASN A 75 27.16 44.39 4.14
CA ASN A 75 27.66 45.16 3.00
C ASN A 75 28.01 46.63 3.32
N CYS A 76 28.34 46.99 4.57
CA CYS A 76 28.99 48.27 4.86
C CYS A 76 30.45 48.25 4.39
N LYS A 77 30.69 48.43 3.09
CA LYS A 77 32.00 48.16 2.47
C LYS A 77 33.12 49.11 2.88
N ASN A 78 32.79 50.26 3.45
CA ASN A 78 33.77 51.24 3.93
C ASN A 78 34.05 51.18 5.43
N LEU A 79 33.33 50.33 6.17
CA LEU A 79 33.55 50.14 7.60
C LEU A 79 34.96 49.57 7.82
N THR A 80 35.76 50.22 8.67
CA THR A 80 37.17 49.83 8.90
C THR A 80 37.40 49.06 10.19
N CYS A 81 36.51 49.21 11.18
CA CYS A 81 36.65 48.59 12.49
C CYS A 81 35.27 48.24 13.06
N ILE A 82 35.16 47.04 13.65
CA ILE A 82 34.01 46.61 14.44
C ILE A 82 34.43 46.65 15.91
N ASN A 83 34.20 47.77 16.59
CA ASN A 83 34.53 47.90 18.00
C ASN A 83 33.29 47.78 18.88
N LEU A 84 33.12 46.61 19.49
CA LEU A 84 32.03 46.28 20.42
C LEU A 84 32.53 46.10 21.86
N SER A 85 33.79 46.44 22.14
CA SER A 85 34.45 46.17 23.43
C SER A 85 33.76 46.81 24.64
N SER A 86 33.07 47.94 24.47
CA SER A 86 32.32 48.62 25.52
C SER A 86 30.91 48.06 25.77
N CYS A 87 30.40 47.19 24.88
CA CYS A 87 29.05 46.64 24.93
C CYS A 87 28.95 45.44 25.90
N ASN A 88 29.19 45.66 27.20
CA ASN A 88 29.25 44.59 28.19
C ASN A 88 27.93 43.79 28.37
N LYS A 89 26.79 44.34 27.94
CA LYS A 89 25.49 43.67 27.97
C LYS A 89 25.17 42.89 26.70
N LEU A 90 26.00 43.00 25.66
CA LEU A 90 25.77 42.34 24.37
C LEU A 90 25.87 40.83 24.55
N LYS A 91 24.80 40.12 24.19
CA LYS A 91 24.70 38.67 24.31
C LYS A 91 24.82 37.97 22.97
N ILE A 92 24.25 38.55 21.91
CA ILE A 92 24.11 37.89 20.60
C ILE A 92 24.54 38.82 19.46
N ILE A 93 25.38 38.31 18.58
CA ILE A 93 25.61 38.86 17.24
C ILE A 93 24.88 37.96 16.24
N SER A 94 23.80 38.47 15.64
CA SER A 94 22.92 37.66 14.80
C SER A 94 23.48 37.35 13.42
N MET A 95 22.83 36.40 12.73
CA MET A 95 23.24 35.91 11.42
C MET A 95 23.52 37.06 10.43
N TYR A 96 24.64 36.97 9.71
CA TYR A 96 25.08 37.95 8.72
C TYR A 96 25.28 39.39 9.22
N ALA A 97 25.33 39.65 10.53
CA ALA A 97 25.36 41.01 11.09
C ALA A 97 26.40 41.93 10.42
N PHE A 98 27.62 41.47 10.19
CA PHE A 98 28.71 42.19 9.53
C PHE A 98 29.20 41.47 8.25
N TYR A 99 28.25 40.90 7.51
CA TYR A 99 28.54 40.17 6.27
C TYR A 99 29.14 41.09 5.20
N SER A 100 30.27 40.69 4.62
CA SER A 100 30.94 41.39 3.51
C SER A 100 31.29 42.86 3.81
N CYS A 101 31.69 43.18 5.04
CA CYS A 101 32.30 44.48 5.39
C CYS A 101 33.80 44.46 5.01
N GLU A 102 34.07 44.44 3.71
CA GLU A 102 35.38 44.07 3.13
C GLU A 102 36.59 44.88 3.63
N LYS A 103 36.40 46.10 4.13
CA LYS A 103 37.47 46.96 4.67
C LYS A 103 37.71 46.83 6.18
N VAL A 104 36.94 46.01 6.90
CA VAL A 104 37.16 45.81 8.33
C VAL A 104 38.49 45.12 8.54
N SER A 105 39.41 45.77 9.27
CA SER A 105 40.73 45.24 9.62
C SER A 105 40.82 44.73 11.06
N GLU A 106 39.94 45.21 11.94
CA GLU A 106 39.95 44.90 13.37
C GLU A 106 38.53 44.66 13.89
N ILE A 107 38.39 43.64 14.75
CA ILE A 107 37.15 43.27 15.43
C ILE A 107 37.45 43.12 16.92
N PHE A 108 36.73 43.89 17.76
CA PHE A 108 36.83 43.83 19.21
C PHE A 108 35.49 43.40 19.80
N LEU A 109 35.45 42.19 20.37
CA LEU A 109 34.24 41.61 20.96
C LEU A 109 34.18 41.89 22.48
N PRO A 110 32.98 42.06 23.07
CA PRO A 110 32.83 42.31 24.51
C PRO A 110 32.91 41.02 25.32
N LYS A 111 33.40 41.13 26.56
CA LYS A 111 33.56 40.01 27.51
C LYS A 111 32.25 39.32 27.96
N GLY A 112 31.09 39.91 27.65
CA GLY A 112 29.78 39.38 28.04
C GLY A 112 29.05 38.60 26.95
N LEU A 113 29.67 38.46 25.76
CA LEU A 113 29.09 37.87 24.56
C LEU A 113 28.93 36.35 24.72
N LEU A 114 27.75 35.83 24.38
CA LEU A 114 27.43 34.40 24.54
C LEU A 114 27.37 33.66 23.20
N GLU A 115 26.85 34.31 22.14
CA GLU A 115 26.59 33.66 20.86
C GLU A 115 26.98 34.52 19.65
N ILE A 116 27.62 33.88 18.66
CA ILE A 116 27.91 34.43 17.34
C ILE A 116 27.24 33.54 16.28
N GLN A 117 26.28 34.09 15.56
CA GLN A 117 25.43 33.33 14.64
C GLN A 117 25.97 33.27 13.21
N PHE A 118 25.32 32.42 12.39
CA PHE A 118 25.71 32.05 11.03
C PHE A 118 26.26 33.21 10.19
N ARG A 119 27.49 33.07 9.68
CA ARG A 119 28.14 34.03 8.77
C ARG A 119 28.20 35.49 9.27
N ALA A 120 28.20 35.72 10.58
CA ALA A 120 28.22 37.06 11.16
C ALA A 120 29.39 37.95 10.66
N PHE A 121 30.57 37.37 10.39
CA PHE A 121 31.76 38.09 9.91
C PHE A 121 32.27 37.58 8.54
N TYR A 122 31.41 36.95 7.74
CA TYR A 122 31.77 36.40 6.44
C TYR A 122 32.42 37.46 5.52
N SER A 123 33.48 37.08 4.81
CA SER A 123 34.18 37.94 3.84
C SER A 123 34.65 39.30 4.40
N ASN A 124 35.02 39.35 5.70
CA ASN A 124 35.80 40.47 6.25
C ASN A 124 37.28 40.29 5.90
N LYS A 125 37.62 40.69 4.66
CA LYS A 125 38.87 40.30 3.98
C LYS A 125 40.16 40.87 4.58
N LEU A 126 40.10 41.97 5.34
CA LEU A 126 41.30 42.61 5.90
C LEU A 126 41.59 42.22 7.36
N VAL A 127 40.69 41.50 8.03
CA VAL A 127 40.90 41.06 9.41
C VAL A 127 42.04 40.05 9.45
N LYS A 128 43.04 40.32 10.30
CA LYS A 128 44.21 39.44 10.49
C LYS A 128 44.13 38.57 11.74
N ASN A 129 43.53 39.10 12.80
CA ASN A 129 43.43 38.44 14.09
C ASN A 129 42.00 38.61 14.64
N LEU A 130 41.48 37.57 15.26
CA LEU A 130 40.20 37.60 15.97
C LEU A 130 40.36 36.98 17.36
N ILE A 131 39.91 37.68 18.39
CA ILE A 131 39.88 37.18 19.77
C ILE A 131 38.43 36.86 20.12
N ILE A 132 38.17 35.61 20.49
CA ILE A 132 36.87 35.13 20.97
C ILE A 132 36.86 35.18 22.50
N PRO A 133 35.94 35.95 23.11
CA PRO A 133 35.84 36.05 24.56
C PRO A 133 35.53 34.70 25.22
N ALA A 134 36.03 34.50 26.45
CA ALA A 134 35.84 33.24 27.18
C ALA A 134 34.36 32.91 27.43
N SER A 135 33.51 33.93 27.51
CA SER A 135 32.06 33.82 27.72
C SER A 135 31.29 33.22 26.55
N VAL A 136 31.88 33.12 25.36
CA VAL A 136 31.18 32.60 24.18
C VAL A 136 30.92 31.11 24.35
N GLU A 137 29.65 30.74 24.40
CA GLU A 137 29.17 29.37 24.58
C GLU A 137 28.88 28.70 23.23
N LYS A 138 28.47 29.50 22.23
CA LYS A 138 28.03 29.01 20.91
C LYS A 138 28.55 29.86 19.76
N ILE A 139 29.08 29.18 18.75
CA ILE A 139 29.46 29.75 17.46
C ILE A 139 28.80 28.90 16.38
N ASP A 140 28.01 29.53 15.52
CA ASP A 140 27.36 28.86 14.39
C ASP A 140 28.31 28.72 13.18
N GLU A 141 27.85 28.03 12.15
CA GLU A 141 28.64 27.75 10.94
C GLU A 141 29.14 29.02 10.23
N ALA A 142 30.35 28.91 9.67
CA ALA A 142 30.93 29.86 8.73
C ALA A 142 31.07 31.32 9.20
N ILE A 143 31.26 31.57 10.52
CA ILE A 143 31.33 32.96 11.03
C ILE A 143 32.40 33.83 10.35
N CYS A 144 33.54 33.24 9.95
CA CYS A 144 34.67 33.94 9.31
C CYS A 144 35.06 33.29 7.97
N GLU A 145 34.11 32.60 7.32
CA GLU A 145 34.32 32.03 5.99
C GLU A 145 34.71 33.14 5.00
N HIS A 146 35.72 32.88 4.17
CA HIS A 146 36.32 33.84 3.24
C HIS A 146 36.93 35.11 3.88
N CYS A 147 37.32 35.07 5.15
CA CYS A 147 38.24 36.05 5.73
C CYS A 147 39.69 35.80 5.24
N GLU A 148 39.96 36.18 3.98
CA GLU A 148 41.17 35.82 3.22
C GLU A 148 42.52 36.23 3.85
N ASN A 149 42.54 37.16 4.82
CA ASN A 149 43.75 37.56 5.54
C ASN A 149 43.78 37.14 7.01
N LEU A 150 42.77 36.40 7.49
CA LEU A 150 42.74 35.95 8.88
C LEU A 150 43.83 34.89 9.09
N GLU A 151 44.82 35.23 9.91
CA GLU A 151 46.01 34.42 10.18
C GLU A 151 45.91 33.74 11.56
N ASN A 152 45.27 34.41 12.53
CA ASN A 152 45.15 33.88 13.89
C ASN A 152 43.74 34.07 14.46
N ILE A 153 43.25 33.04 15.14
CA ILE A 153 42.11 33.13 16.04
C ILE A 153 42.53 32.65 17.43
N ILE A 154 42.19 33.44 18.45
CA ILE A 154 42.57 33.17 19.84
C ILE A 154 41.29 33.10 20.65
N PHE A 155 41.08 31.99 21.36
CA PHE A 155 40.06 31.89 22.39
C PHE A 155 40.67 32.33 23.72
N GLU A 156 40.00 33.23 24.44
CA GLU A 156 40.48 33.62 25.77
C GLU A 156 40.49 32.41 26.72
N GLU A 157 41.46 32.39 27.64
CA GLU A 157 41.62 31.34 28.66
C GLU A 157 40.31 31.11 29.43
N GLY A 158 39.96 29.84 29.62
CA GLY A 158 38.70 29.45 30.27
C GLY A 158 37.50 29.55 29.32
N SER A 159 37.69 29.27 28.04
CA SER A 159 36.63 29.30 27.03
C SER A 159 35.47 28.36 27.38
N ASN A 160 34.24 28.86 27.26
CA ASN A 160 33.00 28.09 27.42
C ASN A 160 32.54 27.36 26.14
N LEU A 161 33.29 27.48 25.03
CA LEU A 161 32.89 26.90 23.76
C LEU A 161 32.99 25.36 23.81
N THR A 162 31.91 24.67 23.49
CA THR A 162 31.84 23.20 23.61
C THR A 162 31.91 22.45 22.28
N HIS A 163 31.61 23.10 21.16
CA HIS A 163 31.59 22.48 19.84
C HIS A 163 32.20 23.39 18.78
N LEU A 164 33.11 22.85 17.98
CA LEU A 164 33.56 23.47 16.73
C LEU A 164 32.74 22.92 15.56
N VAL A 165 31.90 23.76 14.98
CA VAL A 165 30.95 23.41 13.90
C VAL A 165 31.54 23.59 12.51
N ASN A 166 30.80 23.15 11.48
CA ASN A 166 31.19 23.24 10.06
C ASN A 166 31.76 24.61 9.62
N SER A 167 32.80 24.57 8.78
CA SER A 167 33.31 25.67 7.94
C SER A 167 33.67 26.97 8.68
N LEU A 168 33.93 26.91 9.99
CA LEU A 168 34.25 28.09 10.81
C LEU A 168 35.37 28.97 10.22
N PHE A 169 36.39 28.33 9.64
CA PHE A 169 37.62 28.96 9.16
C PHE A 169 37.93 28.67 7.69
N TYR A 170 36.94 28.26 6.89
CA TYR A 170 37.14 27.98 5.48
C TYR A 170 37.58 29.23 4.70
N GLY A 171 38.56 29.09 3.82
CA GLY A 171 39.11 30.21 3.05
C GLY A 171 39.94 31.23 3.85
N THR A 172 40.42 30.87 5.05
CA THR A 172 41.34 31.70 5.86
C THR A 172 42.81 31.39 5.58
N LYS A 173 43.73 32.19 6.14
CA LYS A 173 45.18 31.95 6.12
C LYS A 173 45.71 31.30 7.41
N ILE A 174 44.81 30.80 8.27
CA ILE A 174 45.20 30.16 9.53
C ILE A 174 46.00 28.89 9.23
N THR A 175 47.22 28.84 9.76
CA THR A 175 48.14 27.69 9.62
C THR A 175 48.38 26.96 10.94
N SER A 176 48.07 27.58 12.07
CA SER A 176 48.16 26.98 13.40
C SER A 176 46.87 27.20 14.17
N PHE A 177 46.38 26.17 14.85
CA PHE A 177 45.16 26.24 15.66
C PHE A 177 45.32 25.44 16.96
N GLN A 178 44.84 25.99 18.07
CA GLN A 178 44.76 25.30 19.36
C GLN A 178 43.29 25.14 19.73
N ILE A 179 42.88 23.90 19.98
CA ILE A 179 41.52 23.57 20.43
C ILE A 179 41.35 24.03 21.89
N PRO A 180 40.32 24.84 22.23
CA PRO A 180 40.07 25.36 23.58
C PRO A 180 39.73 24.28 24.63
N GLU A 181 39.70 24.67 25.90
CA GLU A 181 39.55 23.78 27.06
C GLU A 181 38.25 22.98 27.08
N SER A 182 37.14 23.64 26.77
CA SER A 182 35.79 23.05 26.93
C SER A 182 35.27 22.35 25.68
N VAL A 183 36.00 22.43 24.55
CA VAL A 183 35.56 21.81 23.29
C VAL A 183 35.58 20.28 23.44
N SER A 184 34.41 19.68 23.26
CA SER A 184 34.18 18.23 23.37
C SER A 184 33.72 17.57 22.08
N LYS A 185 33.29 18.36 21.08
CA LYS A 185 32.93 17.88 19.74
C LYS A 185 33.57 18.77 18.68
N ILE A 186 33.98 18.18 17.56
CA ILE A 186 34.52 18.88 16.39
C ILE A 186 33.91 18.25 15.14
N ASP A 187 33.37 19.06 14.24
CA ASP A 187 33.00 18.62 12.89
C ASP A 187 34.27 18.59 12.03
N GLY A 188 34.44 17.58 11.18
CA GLY A 188 35.68 17.39 10.42
C GLY A 188 36.09 18.52 9.47
N VAL A 189 35.18 19.46 9.19
CA VAL A 189 35.37 20.65 8.33
C VAL A 189 35.43 21.96 9.12
N ALA A 190 35.45 21.89 10.45
CA ALA A 190 35.56 23.08 11.31
C ALA A 190 36.95 23.73 11.23
N LEU A 191 37.99 22.94 10.95
CA LEU A 191 39.38 23.37 10.97
C LEU A 191 39.84 23.99 9.64
N PRO A 192 40.83 24.89 9.65
CA PRO A 192 41.31 25.54 8.42
C PRO A 192 41.97 24.58 7.42
N ASP A 193 41.71 24.75 6.12
CA ASP A 193 42.25 23.85 5.06
C ASP A 193 43.79 23.82 5.01
N LYS A 194 44.43 24.96 5.34
CA LYS A 194 45.87 25.15 5.26
C LYS A 194 46.60 24.84 6.57
N LEU A 195 45.93 24.20 7.53
CA LEU A 195 46.46 23.93 8.87
C LEU A 195 47.71 23.02 8.84
N THR A 196 48.87 23.53 9.26
CA THR A 196 50.12 22.76 9.38
C THR A 196 50.42 22.34 10.81
N ASN A 197 49.89 23.06 11.80
CA ASN A 197 50.08 22.78 13.21
C ASN A 197 48.74 22.76 13.95
N LEU A 198 48.44 21.67 14.66
CA LEU A 198 47.20 21.48 15.40
C LEU A 198 47.54 21.00 16.81
N THR A 199 47.05 21.70 17.82
CA THR A 199 47.28 21.37 19.23
C THR A 199 45.96 21.40 20.01
N ILE A 200 45.96 20.78 21.18
CA ILE A 200 44.85 20.87 22.15
C ILE A 200 45.35 21.65 23.36
N HIS A 201 44.49 22.49 23.95
CA HIS A 201 44.82 23.18 25.19
C HIS A 201 45.10 22.16 26.32
N PRO A 202 46.14 22.32 27.15
CA PRO A 202 46.51 21.34 28.18
C PRO A 202 45.42 21.00 29.20
N LYS A 203 44.42 21.88 29.37
CA LYS A 203 43.28 21.68 30.27
C LYS A 203 42.07 21.00 29.61
N ASN A 204 42.10 20.76 28.30
CA ASN A 204 41.04 20.03 27.62
C ASN A 204 41.10 18.55 28.03
N LYS A 205 40.01 18.06 28.61
CA LYS A 205 39.88 16.66 29.09
C LYS A 205 39.00 15.80 28.18
N HIS A 206 38.51 16.37 27.09
CA HIS A 206 37.47 15.78 26.26
C HIS A 206 38.01 15.20 24.97
N LEU A 207 39.14 15.70 24.46
CA LEU A 207 39.70 15.36 23.17
C LEU A 207 41.16 14.94 23.25
N ILE A 208 41.58 14.10 22.32
CA ILE A 208 42.97 13.65 22.16
C ILE A 208 43.36 13.77 20.68
N ILE A 209 44.57 14.24 20.39
CA ILE A 209 45.19 14.18 19.06
C ILE A 209 46.22 13.05 19.06
N GLU A 210 46.02 12.07 18.20
CA GLU A 210 46.95 10.96 17.96
C GLU A 210 46.87 10.55 16.49
N ASN A 211 47.95 10.02 15.92
CA ASN A 211 47.97 9.44 14.57
C ASN A 211 47.34 10.32 13.46
N ASN A 212 47.54 11.64 13.53
CA ASN A 212 46.96 12.63 12.61
C ASN A 212 45.41 12.69 12.63
N ALA A 213 44.79 12.28 13.72
CA ALA A 213 43.35 12.37 13.93
C ALA A 213 43.02 12.99 15.30
N ILE A 214 41.79 13.51 15.42
CA ILE A 214 41.19 13.93 16.69
C ILE A 214 40.15 12.90 17.12
N PHE A 215 40.28 12.46 18.36
CA PHE A 215 39.36 11.52 19.00
C PHE A 215 38.70 12.12 20.22
N SER A 216 37.58 11.53 20.63
CA SER A 216 37.10 11.67 22.02
C SER A 216 38.14 11.11 23.00
N SER A 217 38.14 11.62 24.23
CA SER A 217 39.08 11.22 25.29
C SER A 217 39.01 9.74 25.64
N ASP A 218 37.85 9.11 25.50
CA ASP A 218 37.62 7.67 25.67
C ASP A 218 37.90 6.85 24.39
N LYS A 219 38.34 7.49 23.30
CA LYS A 219 38.61 6.91 21.98
C LYS A 219 37.43 6.11 21.41
N LYS A 220 36.19 6.54 21.68
CA LYS A 220 34.97 6.01 21.09
C LYS A 220 34.57 6.70 19.79
N ILE A 221 34.92 7.97 19.61
CA ILE A 221 34.54 8.76 18.44
C ILE A 221 35.79 9.28 17.74
N LEU A 222 35.87 9.10 16.42
CA LEU A 222 36.83 9.77 15.56
C LEU A 222 36.16 11.01 14.97
N PHE A 223 36.56 12.21 15.40
CA PHE A 223 35.94 13.47 14.98
C PHE A 223 36.55 14.04 13.69
N TYR A 224 37.85 13.90 13.51
CA TYR A 224 38.56 14.50 12.39
C TYR A 224 39.79 13.69 12.00
N PHE A 225 39.97 13.43 10.71
CA PHE A 225 41.19 12.90 10.13
C PHE A 225 41.90 13.98 9.30
N ASN A 226 43.13 14.32 9.66
CA ASN A 226 43.92 15.33 8.96
C ASN A 226 44.50 14.76 7.66
N ASN A 227 43.83 15.05 6.55
CA ASN A 227 44.23 14.62 5.22
C ASN A 227 45.33 15.51 4.62
N LYS A 228 46.56 14.98 4.44
CA LYS A 228 47.54 15.62 3.53
C LYS A 228 48.28 14.71 2.54
N SER A 229 48.35 13.39 2.75
CA SER A 229 49.06 12.49 1.81
C SER A 229 48.80 10.99 1.95
N PHE A 230 48.04 10.54 2.96
CA PHE A 230 47.84 9.11 3.23
C PHE A 230 46.84 8.46 2.27
N LYS A 231 47.22 7.30 1.72
CA LYS A 231 46.36 6.44 0.89
C LYS A 231 45.54 5.43 1.71
N THR A 232 45.94 5.17 2.95
CA THR A 232 45.28 4.22 3.87
C THR A 232 45.29 4.79 5.30
N TYR A 233 44.35 4.35 6.12
CA TYR A 233 44.30 4.68 7.54
C TYR A 233 43.72 3.50 8.31
N GLU A 234 44.34 3.15 9.44
CA GLU A 234 43.88 2.09 10.33
C GLU A 234 43.06 2.73 11.47
N ILE A 235 41.79 2.37 11.57
CA ILE A 235 40.90 2.86 12.62
C ILE A 235 41.09 1.97 13.85
N PRO A 236 41.38 2.53 15.05
CA PRO A 236 41.51 1.73 16.27
C PRO A 236 40.23 0.97 16.64
N ASP A 237 40.36 -0.26 17.16
CA ASP A 237 39.24 -1.13 17.60
C ASP A 237 38.41 -0.55 18.77
N SER A 238 38.88 0.53 19.42
CA SER A 238 38.10 1.21 20.44
C SER A 238 36.96 2.04 19.86
N ILE A 239 37.07 2.45 18.59
CA ILE A 239 36.17 3.40 17.93
C ILE A 239 34.84 2.74 17.63
N THR A 240 33.76 3.37 18.08
CA THR A 240 32.38 2.95 17.83
C THR A 240 31.67 3.85 16.83
N THR A 241 32.13 5.09 16.66
CA THR A 241 31.50 6.08 15.78
C THR A 241 32.53 6.83 14.96
N LEU A 242 32.30 6.90 13.64
CA LEU A 242 32.96 7.88 12.78
C LEU A 242 32.11 9.15 12.76
N GLY A 243 32.68 10.26 13.23
CA GLY A 243 31.97 11.53 13.35
C GLY A 243 31.67 12.20 12.02
N ASP A 244 30.85 13.25 12.10
CA ASP A 244 30.44 14.07 10.96
C ASP A 244 31.68 14.65 10.26
N TYR A 245 31.73 14.51 8.93
CA TYR A 245 32.83 14.96 8.08
C TYR A 245 34.21 14.39 8.40
N SER A 246 34.32 13.33 9.22
CA SER A 246 35.61 12.89 9.77
C SER A 246 36.65 12.49 8.71
N PHE A 247 36.23 12.02 7.54
CA PHE A 247 37.09 11.71 6.37
C PHE A 247 36.73 12.53 5.12
N TYR A 248 36.10 13.69 5.29
CA TYR A 248 35.71 14.59 4.21
C TYR A 248 36.90 14.98 3.33
N MET A 249 36.72 14.89 2.00
CA MET A 249 37.75 15.15 0.99
C MET A 249 39.06 14.38 1.20
N SER A 250 39.05 13.27 1.95
CA SER A 250 40.26 12.49 2.24
C SER A 250 40.87 11.86 0.98
N ARG A 251 42.21 11.76 0.94
CA ARG A 251 42.95 11.08 -0.13
C ARG A 251 43.08 9.56 0.08
N ILE A 252 42.39 9.02 1.09
CA ILE A 252 42.40 7.58 1.38
C ILE A 252 41.75 6.85 0.22
N GLU A 253 42.42 5.82 -0.30
CA GLU A 253 41.98 4.98 -1.41
C GLU A 253 41.29 3.71 -0.90
N SER A 254 41.69 3.21 0.29
CA SER A 254 41.06 2.06 0.93
C SER A 254 41.05 2.16 2.45
N ILE A 255 39.95 1.72 3.07
CA ILE A 255 39.76 1.74 4.52
C ILE A 255 38.95 0.52 4.98
N ALA A 256 39.31 -0.03 6.14
CA ALA A 256 38.57 -1.08 6.80
C ALA A 256 38.05 -0.56 8.14
N LEU A 257 36.75 -0.72 8.37
CA LEU A 257 36.12 -0.36 9.64
C LEU A 257 36.18 -1.57 10.58
N PRO A 258 36.74 -1.45 11.79
CA PRO A 258 36.73 -2.54 12.77
C PRO A 258 35.30 -2.81 13.24
N ASP A 259 35.02 -4.05 13.66
CA ASP A 259 33.67 -4.50 14.06
C ASP A 259 33.10 -3.76 15.29
N SER A 260 33.93 -2.97 15.98
CA SER A 260 33.50 -2.04 17.03
C SER A 260 32.68 -0.87 16.49
N VAL A 261 32.86 -0.49 15.21
CA VAL A 261 32.17 0.65 14.60
C VAL A 261 30.71 0.29 14.35
N THR A 262 29.81 1.01 15.01
CA THR A 262 28.35 0.83 14.90
C THR A 262 27.67 1.95 14.12
N SER A 263 28.32 3.11 13.94
CA SER A 263 27.74 4.24 13.19
C SER A 263 28.76 5.04 12.39
N ILE A 264 28.32 5.54 11.24
CA ILE A 264 29.06 6.47 10.38
C ILE A 264 28.23 7.76 10.24
N GLY A 265 28.83 8.90 10.56
CA GLY A 265 28.17 10.21 10.65
C GLY A 265 27.91 10.89 9.30
N TYR A 266 27.31 12.08 9.39
CA TYR A 266 26.94 12.92 8.26
C TYR A 266 28.17 13.27 7.40
N LYS A 267 28.08 13.09 6.08
CA LYS A 267 29.14 13.44 5.10
C LYS A 267 30.53 12.88 5.41
N CYS A 268 30.61 11.79 6.19
CA CYS A 268 31.86 11.24 6.70
C CYS A 268 32.92 11.03 5.61
N PHE A 269 32.54 10.51 4.45
CA PHE A 269 33.40 10.21 3.30
C PHE A 269 33.04 11.05 2.05
N GLU A 270 32.35 12.19 2.19
CA GLU A 270 31.97 13.02 1.05
C GLU A 270 33.23 13.52 0.31
N SER A 271 33.20 13.44 -1.03
CA SER A 271 34.30 13.80 -1.93
C SER A 271 35.64 13.07 -1.63
N SER A 272 35.60 11.92 -0.97
CA SER A 272 36.80 11.12 -0.67
C SER A 272 37.26 10.26 -1.86
N ASN A 273 38.55 9.94 -1.89
CA ASN A 273 39.13 9.03 -2.88
C ASN A 273 38.93 7.54 -2.57
N VAL A 274 38.05 7.20 -1.62
CA VAL A 274 37.87 5.81 -1.17
C VAL A 274 37.26 5.00 -2.31
N MET A 275 38.05 4.07 -2.87
CA MET A 275 37.61 3.14 -3.92
C MET A 275 37.02 1.87 -3.33
N LYS A 276 37.52 1.44 -2.16
CA LYS A 276 37.09 0.24 -1.46
C LYS A 276 36.99 0.51 0.04
N ILE A 277 35.82 0.21 0.60
CA ILE A 277 35.58 0.20 2.03
C ILE A 277 35.11 -1.18 2.49
N THR A 278 35.70 -1.69 3.57
CA THR A 278 35.17 -2.84 4.30
C THR A 278 34.37 -2.33 5.49
N LEU A 279 33.05 -2.54 5.48
CA LEU A 279 32.16 -2.13 6.56
C LEU A 279 32.19 -3.14 7.72
N SER A 280 32.02 -2.63 8.94
CA SER A 280 31.87 -3.39 10.18
C SER A 280 30.65 -4.32 10.13
N GLN A 281 30.78 -5.54 10.63
CA GLN A 281 29.65 -6.48 10.75
C GLN A 281 28.66 -6.09 11.86
N SER A 282 29.02 -5.13 12.72
CA SER A 282 28.15 -4.56 13.75
C SER A 282 27.59 -3.18 13.34
N LEU A 283 27.81 -2.73 12.10
CA LEU A 283 27.37 -1.40 11.65
C LEU A 283 25.84 -1.31 11.63
N ILE A 284 25.28 -0.33 12.34
CA ILE A 284 23.83 -0.11 12.48
C ILE A 284 23.35 0.98 11.52
N SER A 285 24.12 2.07 11.36
CA SER A 285 23.69 3.23 10.57
C SER A 285 24.76 3.84 9.67
N ILE A 286 24.32 4.32 8.50
CA ILE A 286 25.11 5.09 7.53
C ILE A 286 24.47 6.47 7.39
N GLY A 287 25.23 7.53 7.71
CA GLY A 287 24.73 8.90 7.78
C GLY A 287 24.42 9.55 6.43
N GLU A 288 23.71 10.68 6.49
CA GLU A 288 23.25 11.41 5.31
C GLU A 288 24.45 11.95 4.50
N TYR A 289 24.38 11.87 3.17
CA TYR A 289 25.47 12.22 2.24
C TYR A 289 26.82 11.51 2.52
N CYS A 290 26.84 10.42 3.28
CA CYS A 290 28.08 9.81 3.80
C CYS A 290 29.15 9.59 2.73
N PHE A 291 28.80 9.05 1.55
CA PHE A 291 29.70 8.76 0.45
C PHE A 291 29.46 9.66 -0.78
N HIS A 292 28.77 10.79 -0.63
CA HIS A 292 28.48 11.71 -1.73
C HIS A 292 29.75 12.07 -2.51
N TYR A 293 29.74 11.93 -3.84
CA TYR A 293 30.92 12.17 -4.70
C TYR A 293 32.17 11.32 -4.40
N SER A 294 32.03 10.21 -3.66
CA SER A 294 33.17 9.32 -3.42
C SER A 294 33.60 8.55 -4.67
N LYS A 295 34.83 8.02 -4.64
CA LYS A 295 35.41 7.16 -5.68
C LYS A 295 35.07 5.67 -5.56
N LEU A 296 34.04 5.35 -4.77
CA LEU A 296 33.67 4.00 -4.41
C LEU A 296 33.26 3.18 -5.64
N ILE A 297 33.92 2.05 -5.87
CA ILE A 297 33.65 1.19 -7.04
C ILE A 297 32.56 0.15 -6.73
N SER A 298 32.57 -0.37 -5.50
CA SER A 298 31.61 -1.36 -5.05
C SER A 298 31.42 -1.30 -3.55
N ILE A 299 30.23 -1.65 -3.07
CA ILE A 299 29.98 -1.77 -1.63
C ILE A 299 29.06 -2.93 -1.28
N THR A 300 29.38 -3.59 -0.17
CA THR A 300 28.53 -4.60 0.46
C THR A 300 28.03 -4.07 1.79
N ILE A 301 26.73 -3.87 1.90
CA ILE A 301 26.04 -3.40 3.11
C ILE A 301 25.72 -4.61 3.99
N PRO A 302 26.29 -4.70 5.20
CA PRO A 302 26.11 -5.87 6.07
C PRO A 302 24.69 -5.97 6.64
N LYS A 303 24.32 -7.18 7.08
CA LYS A 303 22.98 -7.51 7.65
C LYS A 303 22.59 -6.66 8.85
N SER A 304 23.58 -6.15 9.58
CA SER A 304 23.40 -5.34 10.78
C SER A 304 22.86 -3.94 10.49
N VAL A 305 23.03 -3.43 9.26
CA VAL A 305 22.62 -2.06 8.91
C VAL A 305 21.11 -1.98 8.90
N LYS A 306 20.57 -1.13 9.76
CA LYS A 306 19.14 -0.87 9.90
C LYS A 306 18.71 0.44 9.26
N ASN A 307 19.62 1.42 9.26
CA ASN A 307 19.33 2.78 8.80
C ASN A 307 20.37 3.22 7.76
N ILE A 308 19.91 3.58 6.56
CA ILE A 308 20.73 4.28 5.57
C ILE A 308 20.06 5.63 5.35
N GLU A 309 20.72 6.73 5.72
CA GLU A 309 20.11 8.05 5.65
C GLU A 309 20.05 8.60 4.20
N ASN A 310 19.40 9.76 4.04
CA ASN A 310 19.20 10.39 2.73
C ASN A 310 20.52 10.56 1.95
N PHE A 311 20.47 10.35 0.64
CA PHE A 311 21.57 10.67 -0.28
C PHE A 311 22.91 9.98 0.05
N ALA A 312 22.92 8.88 0.82
CA ALA A 312 24.14 8.30 1.36
C ALA A 312 25.22 7.97 0.30
N PHE A 313 24.84 7.62 -0.93
CA PHE A 313 25.74 7.33 -2.05
C PHE A 313 25.44 8.16 -3.30
N ILE A 314 24.76 9.30 -3.17
CA ILE A 314 24.42 10.15 -4.31
C ILE A 314 25.67 10.53 -5.12
N ARG A 315 25.57 10.60 -6.45
CA ARG A 315 26.66 11.01 -7.36
C ARG A 315 27.99 10.25 -7.13
N CYS A 316 27.93 8.99 -6.68
CA CYS A 316 29.09 8.10 -6.71
C CYS A 316 29.30 7.62 -8.16
N TYR A 317 29.90 8.47 -9.00
CA TYR A 317 30.02 8.22 -10.43
C TYR A 317 30.82 6.96 -10.78
N ASP A 318 31.69 6.50 -9.89
CA ASP A 318 32.53 5.31 -10.11
C ASP A 318 31.88 4.02 -9.56
N LEU A 319 30.70 4.11 -8.93
CA LEU A 319 30.02 2.98 -8.29
C LEU A 319 29.36 2.06 -9.33
N ILE A 320 29.83 0.81 -9.39
CA ILE A 320 29.37 -0.21 -10.33
C ILE A 320 28.42 -1.21 -9.65
N ASN A 321 28.73 -1.63 -8.42
CA ASN A 321 28.04 -2.72 -7.74
C ASN A 321 27.63 -2.37 -6.30
N VAL A 322 26.37 -2.67 -5.95
CA VAL A 322 25.87 -2.58 -4.57
C VAL A 322 25.25 -3.92 -4.17
N THR A 323 25.62 -4.42 -3.00
CA THR A 323 25.06 -5.65 -2.42
C THR A 323 24.48 -5.37 -1.05
N PHE A 324 23.22 -5.72 -0.84
CA PHE A 324 22.56 -5.66 0.46
C PHE A 324 22.46 -7.06 1.05
N LEU A 325 23.01 -7.27 2.25
CA LEU A 325 22.98 -8.59 2.89
C LEU A 325 21.78 -8.81 3.81
N GLY A 326 21.10 -7.74 4.25
CA GLY A 326 19.90 -7.78 5.11
C GLY A 326 18.89 -6.70 4.78
N THR A 327 17.77 -6.68 5.52
CA THR A 327 16.69 -5.70 5.40
C THR A 327 16.96 -4.44 6.23
N PHE A 328 16.37 -3.31 5.82
CA PHE A 328 16.45 -2.03 6.52
C PHE A 328 15.14 -1.72 7.24
N ASP A 329 15.25 -1.06 8.39
CA ASP A 329 14.12 -0.45 9.10
C ASP A 329 13.82 0.93 8.48
N TYR A 330 14.87 1.64 8.04
CA TYR A 330 14.78 2.90 7.31
C TYR A 330 15.84 2.99 6.21
N ALA A 331 15.44 3.48 5.05
CA ALA A 331 16.33 3.96 4.02
C ALA A 331 15.81 5.33 3.54
N GLY A 332 16.70 6.31 3.51
CA GLY A 332 16.40 7.66 3.11
C GLY A 332 16.16 7.79 1.61
N ASN A 333 15.90 9.02 1.22
CA ASN A 333 15.59 9.39 -0.14
C ASN A 333 16.85 9.42 -1.01
N GLN A 334 16.77 9.02 -2.28
CA GLN A 334 17.82 9.24 -3.28
C GLN A 334 19.19 8.64 -2.91
N ILE A 335 19.20 7.47 -2.26
CA ILE A 335 20.42 6.82 -1.76
C ILE A 335 21.46 6.58 -2.86
N LEU A 336 21.06 6.10 -4.04
CA LEU A 336 21.94 5.81 -5.19
C LEU A 336 21.66 6.73 -6.39
N ASP A 337 21.10 7.91 -6.15
CA ASP A 337 20.77 8.87 -7.20
C ASP A 337 22.03 9.34 -7.96
N TYR A 338 21.91 9.53 -9.28
CA TYR A 338 23.01 9.93 -10.17
C TYR A 338 24.28 9.05 -10.10
N CYS A 339 24.16 7.77 -9.73
CA CYS A 339 25.24 6.79 -9.87
C CYS A 339 25.29 6.24 -11.31
N GLU A 340 25.73 7.06 -12.26
CA GLU A 340 25.58 6.83 -13.71
C GLU A 340 26.22 5.51 -14.23
N ASN A 341 27.27 5.02 -13.56
CA ASN A 341 27.95 3.76 -13.91
C ASN A 341 27.43 2.53 -13.14
N LEU A 342 26.34 2.65 -12.38
CA LEU A 342 25.78 1.55 -11.62
C LEU A 342 25.24 0.46 -12.56
N GLU A 343 25.83 -0.74 -12.48
CA GLU A 343 25.48 -1.88 -13.34
C GLU A 343 24.73 -2.97 -12.58
N LEU A 344 24.94 -3.15 -11.26
CA LEU A 344 24.34 -4.26 -10.51
C LEU A 344 23.94 -3.88 -9.08
N ILE A 345 22.71 -4.27 -8.73
CA ILE A 345 22.22 -4.29 -7.35
C ILE A 345 21.79 -5.70 -6.97
N ILE A 346 22.28 -6.20 -5.83
CA ILE A 346 21.89 -7.49 -5.28
C ILE A 346 21.09 -7.25 -3.99
N PHE A 347 19.85 -7.74 -3.98
CA PHE A 347 18.95 -7.69 -2.83
C PHE A 347 19.21 -8.85 -1.85
N PRO A 348 18.82 -8.69 -0.57
CA PRO A 348 19.13 -9.67 0.47
C PRO A 348 18.40 -10.99 0.27
N ASN A 349 18.91 -12.03 0.93
CA ASN A 349 18.30 -13.37 0.97
C ASN A 349 17.12 -13.46 1.96
N SER A 350 16.18 -12.52 1.84
CA SER A 350 14.98 -12.38 2.66
C SER A 350 13.96 -11.45 1.97
N SER A 351 12.67 -11.65 2.21
CA SER A 351 11.63 -10.71 1.76
C SER A 351 11.82 -9.33 2.38
N MET A 352 11.54 -8.29 1.60
CA MET A 352 11.69 -6.89 2.03
C MET A 352 10.62 -6.03 1.35
N SER A 353 10.21 -4.96 2.02
CA SER A 353 9.45 -3.87 1.39
C SER A 353 10.35 -2.63 1.25
N VAL A 354 10.26 -1.98 0.10
CA VAL A 354 10.98 -0.75 -0.23
C VAL A 354 9.95 0.38 -0.28
N ASP A 355 9.72 0.99 0.88
CA ASP A 355 8.82 2.15 1.07
C ASP A 355 9.49 3.50 0.76
N PHE A 356 10.81 3.47 0.67
CA PHE A 356 11.65 4.66 0.59
C PHE A 356 11.40 5.45 -0.70
N SER A 357 11.42 6.77 -0.56
CA SER A 357 11.41 7.69 -1.69
C SER A 357 12.66 7.46 -2.55
N MET A 358 12.50 7.10 -3.83
CA MET A 358 13.55 7.29 -4.84
C MET A 358 14.89 6.58 -4.55
N PHE A 359 14.93 5.24 -4.50
CA PHE A 359 16.20 4.51 -4.31
C PHE A 359 17.27 4.88 -5.36
N ILE A 360 16.86 5.02 -6.63
CA ILE A 360 17.65 5.55 -7.73
C ILE A 360 16.81 6.57 -8.49
N TYR A 361 17.37 7.74 -8.70
CA TYR A 361 16.86 8.73 -9.63
C TYR A 361 18.00 9.04 -10.64
N GLY A 362 17.68 9.60 -11.81
CA GLY A 362 18.65 9.73 -12.90
C GLY A 362 18.86 8.46 -13.76
N GLU A 363 19.76 8.59 -14.75
CA GLU A 363 19.99 7.57 -15.78
C GLU A 363 21.05 6.56 -15.34
N THR A 364 20.66 5.29 -15.29
CA THR A 364 21.55 4.15 -14.99
C THR A 364 21.38 3.04 -16.03
N PRO A 365 21.57 3.29 -17.34
CA PRO A 365 21.02 2.48 -18.44
C PRO A 365 21.43 1.00 -18.40
N LYS A 366 22.58 0.68 -17.81
CA LYS A 366 23.13 -0.68 -17.70
C LYS A 366 22.66 -1.47 -16.49
N LEU A 367 21.91 -0.84 -15.57
CA LEU A 367 21.52 -1.43 -14.31
C LEU A 367 20.73 -2.74 -14.51
N ARG A 368 21.12 -3.77 -13.75
CA ARG A 368 20.33 -4.97 -13.49
C ARG A 368 20.17 -5.21 -11.98
N MET A 369 19.08 -5.84 -11.58
CA MET A 369 18.80 -6.18 -10.19
C MET A 369 18.69 -7.69 -10.00
N ILE A 370 19.22 -8.23 -8.90
CA ILE A 370 19.13 -9.64 -8.55
C ILE A 370 18.33 -9.81 -7.27
N PHE A 371 17.30 -10.65 -7.33
CA PHE A 371 16.40 -10.97 -6.23
C PHE A 371 16.44 -12.47 -5.93
N THR A 372 16.61 -12.80 -4.66
CA THR A 372 16.48 -14.19 -4.18
C THR A 372 15.11 -14.47 -3.58
N TYR A 373 14.45 -13.42 -3.07
CA TYR A 373 13.09 -13.42 -2.54
C TYR A 373 12.30 -12.25 -3.15
N LYS A 374 10.96 -12.33 -3.08
CA LYS A 374 10.07 -11.24 -3.49
C LYS A 374 10.37 -9.97 -2.67
N THR A 375 10.63 -8.87 -3.36
CA THR A 375 10.81 -7.54 -2.78
C THR A 375 9.67 -6.64 -3.25
N MET A 376 8.89 -6.12 -2.32
CA MET A 376 7.77 -5.23 -2.64
C MET A 376 8.26 -3.80 -2.79
N PHE A 377 7.76 -3.09 -3.80
CA PHE A 377 8.09 -1.70 -4.09
C PHE A 377 6.84 -0.84 -3.96
N PHE A 378 7.01 0.35 -3.38
CA PHE A 378 6.00 1.38 -3.45
C PHE A 378 5.78 1.82 -4.91
N TYR A 379 4.60 2.33 -5.25
CA TYR A 379 4.27 2.73 -6.61
C TYR A 379 5.22 3.82 -7.16
N ASN A 380 5.59 3.72 -8.45
CA ASN A 380 6.49 4.65 -9.16
C ASN A 380 7.91 4.83 -8.58
N ARG A 381 8.43 3.84 -7.82
CA ARG A 381 9.83 3.89 -7.34
C ARG A 381 10.87 3.50 -8.36
N ILE A 382 10.45 2.82 -9.42
CA ILE A 382 11.27 2.45 -10.56
C ILE A 382 10.88 3.40 -11.69
N ASN A 383 11.83 4.12 -12.27
CA ASN A 383 11.53 5.17 -13.26
C ASN A 383 11.58 4.68 -14.73
N ARG A 384 12.10 3.47 -14.96
CA ARG A 384 12.23 2.85 -16.29
C ARG A 384 12.23 1.32 -16.15
N ASN A 385 12.07 0.62 -17.26
CA ASN A 385 12.25 -0.83 -17.26
C ASN A 385 13.71 -1.18 -16.91
N VAL A 386 13.89 -2.06 -15.93
CA VAL A 386 15.21 -2.54 -15.46
C VAL A 386 15.26 -4.05 -15.59
N ASN A 387 16.38 -4.59 -16.10
CA ASN A 387 16.57 -6.03 -16.20
C ASN A 387 16.69 -6.66 -14.80
N VAL A 388 16.01 -7.78 -14.58
CA VAL A 388 16.04 -8.48 -13.30
C VAL A 388 16.41 -9.95 -13.46
N SER A 389 16.97 -10.52 -12.42
CA SER A 389 17.14 -11.97 -12.26
C SER A 389 16.52 -12.38 -10.92
N ILE A 390 15.56 -13.30 -10.97
CA ILE A 390 14.78 -13.71 -9.80
C ILE A 390 15.03 -15.20 -9.58
N SER A 391 15.68 -15.56 -8.47
CA SER A 391 16.26 -16.90 -8.31
C SER A 391 15.24 -18.04 -8.29
N TYR A 392 14.01 -17.76 -7.85
CA TYR A 392 12.93 -18.74 -7.79
C TYR A 392 12.09 -18.79 -9.08
N MET A 393 12.38 -17.93 -10.06
CA MET A 393 11.77 -17.96 -11.38
C MET A 393 12.76 -18.52 -12.40
N ASN A 394 12.43 -19.63 -13.04
CA ASN A 394 13.26 -20.22 -14.10
C ASN A 394 12.96 -19.56 -15.47
N ILE A 395 13.02 -18.22 -15.52
CA ILE A 395 12.71 -17.41 -16.70
C ILE A 395 13.85 -16.41 -16.93
N SER A 396 14.35 -16.36 -18.16
CA SER A 396 15.39 -15.40 -18.56
C SER A 396 14.78 -14.12 -19.13
N ASN A 397 15.58 -13.05 -19.17
CA ASN A 397 15.20 -11.76 -19.75
C ASN A 397 13.95 -11.13 -19.10
N LEU A 398 13.84 -11.27 -17.79
CA LEU A 398 12.82 -10.57 -17.02
C LEU A 398 13.21 -9.09 -16.84
N ILE A 399 12.18 -8.26 -16.76
CA ILE A 399 12.28 -6.86 -16.38
C ILE A 399 11.35 -6.58 -15.21
N ILE A 400 11.67 -5.52 -14.48
CA ILE A 400 10.72 -4.83 -13.59
C ILE A 400 10.37 -3.48 -14.23
N THR A 401 9.08 -3.18 -14.34
CA THR A 401 8.57 -1.93 -14.94
C THR A 401 8.42 -0.81 -13.91
N PRO A 402 8.15 0.44 -14.33
CA PRO A 402 7.83 1.52 -13.41
C PRO A 402 6.64 1.25 -12.47
N GLY A 403 5.66 0.47 -12.96
CA GLY A 403 4.54 -0.04 -12.16
C GLY A 403 4.90 -1.24 -11.29
N SER A 404 6.19 -1.54 -11.08
CA SER A 404 6.71 -2.70 -10.35
C SER A 404 6.11 -4.04 -10.76
N LEU A 405 5.85 -4.20 -12.06
CA LEU A 405 5.42 -5.47 -12.65
C LEU A 405 6.66 -6.24 -13.11
N ILE A 406 6.75 -7.50 -12.72
CA ILE A 406 7.71 -8.46 -13.26
C ILE A 406 7.17 -9.00 -14.58
N MET A 407 7.88 -8.71 -15.67
CA MET A 407 7.44 -9.03 -17.03
C MET A 407 8.57 -9.64 -17.84
N ASP A 408 8.24 -10.30 -18.94
CA ASP A 408 9.21 -10.58 -20.00
C ASP A 408 9.72 -9.28 -20.65
N SER A 409 10.92 -9.29 -21.24
CA SER A 409 11.50 -8.11 -21.90
C SER A 409 10.63 -7.52 -23.02
N SER A 410 9.76 -8.32 -23.64
CA SER A 410 8.78 -7.86 -24.64
C SER A 410 7.49 -7.27 -24.05
N GLN A 411 7.32 -7.28 -22.72
CA GLN A 411 6.15 -6.77 -22.01
C GLN A 411 4.83 -7.41 -22.47
N THR A 412 4.86 -8.70 -22.78
CA THR A 412 3.69 -9.47 -23.24
C THR A 412 3.06 -10.32 -22.15
N VAL A 413 3.81 -10.62 -21.09
CA VAL A 413 3.40 -11.51 -19.99
C VAL A 413 3.74 -10.84 -18.66
N ILE A 414 2.74 -10.70 -17.77
CA ILE A 414 2.97 -10.32 -16.37
C ILE A 414 3.09 -11.59 -15.55
N TYR A 415 4.24 -11.78 -14.89
CA TYR A 415 4.52 -12.93 -14.03
C TYR A 415 4.16 -12.68 -12.57
N GLU A 416 4.56 -11.54 -12.03
CA GLU A 416 4.24 -11.13 -10.66
C GLU A 416 4.09 -9.61 -10.56
N CYS A 417 3.20 -9.16 -9.69
CA CYS A 417 3.05 -7.78 -9.27
C CYS A 417 3.75 -7.60 -7.92
N TRP A 418 4.73 -6.71 -7.87
CA TRP A 418 5.53 -6.39 -6.69
C TRP A 418 5.17 -5.01 -6.13
N VAL A 419 3.94 -4.56 -6.34
CA VAL A 419 3.43 -3.28 -5.82
C VAL A 419 2.80 -3.51 -4.45
N PHE A 420 3.14 -2.67 -3.48
CA PHE A 420 2.30 -2.46 -2.31
C PHE A 420 1.87 -0.99 -2.25
N SER A 421 0.64 -0.77 -1.81
CA SER A 421 0.05 0.56 -1.69
C SER A 421 -0.54 0.72 -0.30
N GLU A 422 -0.31 1.89 0.31
CA GLU A 422 -1.04 2.32 1.52
C GLU A 422 -2.17 3.29 1.19
N TYR A 423 -2.26 3.75 -0.07
CA TYR A 423 -3.22 4.76 -0.50
C TYR A 423 -4.25 4.18 -1.47
N PHE A 424 -5.53 4.45 -1.18
CA PHE A 424 -6.65 4.01 -2.02
C PHE A 424 -6.63 4.58 -3.46
N SER A 425 -5.78 5.56 -3.78
CA SER A 425 -5.78 6.26 -5.07
C SER A 425 -4.79 5.73 -6.10
N GLU A 426 -3.98 4.71 -5.78
CA GLU A 426 -2.95 4.22 -6.70
C GLU A 426 -3.50 3.28 -7.77
N THR A 427 -3.05 3.49 -9.00
CA THR A 427 -3.50 2.73 -10.17
C THR A 427 -2.32 2.03 -10.83
N VAL A 428 -2.41 0.70 -10.95
CA VAL A 428 -1.48 -0.07 -11.78
C VAL A 428 -1.94 0.00 -13.22
N LEU A 429 -1.14 0.66 -14.08
CA LEU A 429 -1.37 0.71 -15.52
C LEU A 429 -0.73 -0.50 -16.20
N ILE A 430 -1.53 -1.32 -16.85
CA ILE A 430 -1.10 -2.49 -17.61
C ILE A 430 -0.77 -2.07 -19.07
N PRO A 431 0.47 -2.33 -19.55
CA PRO A 431 0.87 -1.96 -20.91
C PRO A 431 0.01 -2.63 -22.00
N LYS A 432 -0.20 -1.94 -23.13
CA LYS A 432 -1.07 -2.44 -24.21
C LYS A 432 -0.56 -3.74 -24.85
N THR A 433 0.75 -3.99 -24.77
CA THR A 433 1.42 -5.18 -25.30
C THR A 433 1.12 -6.44 -24.49
N VAL A 434 0.59 -6.30 -23.27
CA VAL A 434 0.28 -7.45 -22.41
C VAL A 434 -0.81 -8.28 -23.04
N THR A 435 -0.51 -9.57 -23.24
CA THR A 435 -1.44 -10.59 -23.73
C THR A 435 -1.86 -11.54 -22.63
N THR A 436 -1.04 -11.72 -21.60
CA THR A 436 -1.26 -12.73 -20.54
C THR A 436 -0.91 -12.17 -19.16
N ILE A 437 -1.85 -12.33 -18.23
CA ILE A 437 -1.59 -12.21 -16.78
C ILE A 437 -1.48 -13.61 -16.22
N LYS A 438 -0.28 -13.98 -15.74
CA LYS A 438 0.04 -15.34 -15.31
C LYS A 438 -0.68 -15.76 -14.03
N GLU A 439 -0.67 -17.07 -13.82
CA GLU A 439 -1.12 -17.67 -12.58
C GLU A 439 -0.51 -16.96 -11.37
N ARG A 440 -1.37 -16.56 -10.42
CA ARG A 440 -1.02 -15.84 -9.18
C ARG A 440 -0.30 -14.50 -9.34
N ALA A 441 -0.27 -13.90 -10.54
CA ALA A 441 0.51 -12.70 -10.78
C ALA A 441 0.19 -11.54 -9.82
N PHE A 442 -1.08 -11.34 -9.46
CA PHE A 442 -1.56 -10.32 -8.53
C PHE A 442 -2.11 -10.92 -7.23
N GLU A 443 -1.91 -12.20 -6.96
CA GLU A 443 -2.47 -12.85 -5.77
C GLU A 443 -2.05 -12.14 -4.47
N ASN A 444 -3.02 -11.90 -3.58
CA ASN A 444 -2.84 -11.18 -2.31
C ASN A 444 -2.30 -9.74 -2.45
N THR A 445 -2.45 -9.09 -3.60
CA THR A 445 -2.00 -7.70 -3.77
C THR A 445 -3.02 -6.69 -3.23
N ASN A 446 -2.51 -5.58 -2.68
CA ASN A 446 -3.30 -4.48 -2.15
C ASN A 446 -3.55 -3.37 -3.18
N VAL A 447 -3.66 -3.72 -4.47
CA VAL A 447 -3.87 -2.74 -5.54
C VAL A 447 -5.36 -2.38 -5.64
N PRO A 448 -5.77 -1.12 -5.45
CA PRO A 448 -7.17 -0.74 -5.49
C PRO A 448 -7.71 -0.56 -6.92
N HIS A 449 -6.85 -0.10 -7.84
CA HIS A 449 -7.22 0.22 -9.23
C HIS A 449 -6.25 -0.41 -10.23
N ILE A 450 -6.82 -0.98 -11.29
CA ILE A 450 -6.09 -1.52 -12.44
C ILE A 450 -6.66 -0.89 -13.69
N ASP A 451 -5.82 -0.19 -14.43
CA ASP A 451 -6.15 0.40 -15.72
C ASP A 451 -5.33 -0.26 -16.83
N PHE A 452 -5.81 -0.13 -18.06
CA PHE A 452 -5.16 -0.66 -19.25
C PHE A 452 -4.84 0.48 -20.20
N GLU A 453 -3.66 0.45 -20.83
CA GLU A 453 -3.38 1.35 -21.94
C GLU A 453 -4.37 1.15 -23.10
N GLU A 454 -4.60 2.21 -23.87
CA GLU A 454 -5.44 2.19 -25.07
C GLU A 454 -4.98 1.08 -26.04
N ASP A 455 -5.94 0.42 -26.67
CA ASP A 455 -5.72 -0.74 -27.55
C ASP A 455 -5.05 -1.95 -26.88
N SER A 456 -5.33 -2.18 -25.59
CA SER A 456 -4.80 -3.34 -24.87
C SER A 456 -5.10 -4.69 -25.56
N GLN A 457 -4.04 -5.51 -25.68
CA GLN A 457 -4.05 -6.81 -26.32
C GLN A 457 -4.29 -7.97 -25.35
N LEU A 458 -4.77 -7.69 -24.12
CA LEU A 458 -4.95 -8.71 -23.09
C LEU A 458 -5.89 -9.82 -23.60
N PHE A 459 -5.35 -11.03 -23.68
CA PHE A 459 -6.02 -12.21 -24.20
C PHE A 459 -6.43 -13.17 -23.09
N SER A 460 -5.61 -13.31 -22.04
CA SER A 460 -5.86 -14.27 -20.96
C SER A 460 -5.47 -13.77 -19.57
N ILE A 461 -6.33 -14.10 -18.60
CA ILE A 461 -6.10 -14.01 -17.17
C ILE A 461 -6.07 -15.44 -16.65
N GLU A 462 -4.92 -15.92 -16.19
CA GLU A 462 -4.73 -17.32 -15.76
C GLU A 462 -5.28 -17.58 -14.35
N ASN A 463 -5.08 -18.80 -13.83
CA ASN A 463 -5.65 -19.25 -12.57
C ASN A 463 -5.15 -18.42 -11.38
N TYR A 464 -6.02 -18.14 -10.41
CA TYR A 464 -5.66 -17.41 -9.18
C TYR A 464 -5.04 -16.02 -9.40
N ALA A 465 -5.07 -15.47 -10.63
CA ALA A 465 -4.30 -14.28 -11.01
C ALA A 465 -4.53 -13.09 -10.07
N PHE A 466 -5.76 -12.84 -9.65
CA PHE A 466 -6.18 -11.81 -8.70
C PHE A 466 -6.83 -12.41 -7.44
N ARG A 467 -6.51 -13.66 -7.08
CA ARG A 467 -7.09 -14.28 -5.88
C ARG A 467 -6.74 -13.46 -4.64
N ASN A 468 -7.74 -13.20 -3.81
CA ASN A 468 -7.63 -12.42 -2.57
C ASN A 468 -7.02 -11.01 -2.79
N CYS A 469 -7.28 -10.38 -3.93
CA CYS A 469 -7.02 -8.93 -4.13
C CYS A 469 -8.08 -8.11 -3.38
N SER A 470 -8.04 -8.13 -2.05
CA SER A 470 -9.11 -7.60 -1.21
C SER A 470 -9.34 -6.09 -1.34
N MET A 471 -8.39 -5.33 -1.90
CA MET A 471 -8.54 -3.88 -2.12
C MET A 471 -9.06 -3.53 -3.51
N LEU A 472 -9.07 -4.45 -4.47
CA LEU A 472 -9.48 -4.19 -5.85
C LEU A 472 -10.95 -3.77 -5.89
N LEU A 473 -11.23 -2.55 -6.34
CA LEU A 473 -12.57 -1.96 -6.32
C LEU A 473 -13.38 -2.26 -7.59
N SER A 474 -12.68 -2.29 -8.72
CA SER A 474 -13.28 -2.51 -10.05
C SER A 474 -12.30 -3.19 -10.99
N PHE A 475 -12.81 -3.99 -11.92
CA PHE A 475 -12.04 -4.53 -13.03
C PHE A 475 -12.85 -4.38 -14.32
N ASN A 476 -12.50 -3.37 -15.13
CA ASN A 476 -13.24 -3.01 -16.32
C ASN A 476 -12.32 -3.12 -17.54
N PHE A 477 -12.68 -3.99 -18.48
CA PHE A 477 -11.90 -4.22 -19.69
C PHE A 477 -12.75 -4.02 -20.94
N SER A 478 -12.49 -2.92 -21.66
CA SER A 478 -13.30 -2.44 -22.78
C SER A 478 -12.94 -3.06 -24.13
N SER A 479 -11.79 -3.73 -24.25
CA SER A 479 -11.35 -4.37 -25.48
C SER A 479 -12.01 -5.74 -25.67
N THR A 480 -12.27 -6.11 -26.91
CA THR A 480 -12.85 -7.40 -27.29
C THR A 480 -11.80 -8.49 -27.41
N SER A 481 -10.54 -8.26 -27.02
CA SER A 481 -9.43 -9.22 -27.15
C SER A 481 -9.45 -10.34 -26.10
N LEU A 482 -9.99 -10.09 -24.89
CA LEU A 482 -9.97 -11.04 -23.79
C LEU A 482 -10.78 -12.30 -24.11
N ARG A 483 -10.17 -13.48 -24.00
CA ARG A 483 -10.82 -14.79 -24.29
C ARG A 483 -10.89 -15.71 -23.10
N TYR A 484 -10.05 -15.53 -22.08
CA TYR A 484 -9.91 -16.51 -21.01
C TYR A 484 -9.78 -15.89 -19.62
N ILE A 485 -10.58 -16.38 -18.68
CA ILE A 485 -10.50 -16.11 -17.25
C ILE A 485 -10.37 -17.44 -16.50
N GLY A 486 -9.27 -17.61 -15.79
CA GLY A 486 -8.85 -18.83 -15.12
C GLY A 486 -9.63 -19.18 -13.84
N ILE A 487 -9.33 -20.36 -13.31
CA ILE A 487 -9.93 -20.89 -12.08
C ILE A 487 -9.60 -19.95 -10.91
N GLU A 488 -10.59 -19.62 -10.09
CA GLU A 488 -10.42 -18.75 -8.90
C GLU A 488 -9.73 -17.40 -9.18
N SER A 489 -9.75 -16.91 -10.42
CA SER A 489 -8.91 -15.77 -10.82
C SER A 489 -9.23 -14.49 -10.06
N PHE A 490 -10.48 -14.25 -9.64
CA PHE A 490 -10.91 -13.10 -8.82
C PHE A 490 -11.58 -13.57 -7.52
N LYS A 491 -11.33 -14.81 -7.09
CA LYS A 491 -11.89 -15.34 -5.85
C LYS A 491 -11.45 -14.49 -4.66
N ASP A 492 -12.37 -14.24 -3.74
CA ASP A 492 -12.16 -13.44 -2.53
C ASP A 492 -11.74 -11.97 -2.80
N CYS A 493 -12.03 -11.43 -3.99
CA CYS A 493 -11.97 -9.98 -4.27
C CYS A 493 -13.13 -9.24 -3.58
N VAL A 494 -13.12 -9.21 -2.25
CA VAL A 494 -14.27 -8.80 -1.43
C VAL A 494 -14.74 -7.36 -1.65
N ASN A 495 -13.87 -6.45 -2.12
CA ASN A 495 -14.24 -5.08 -2.43
C ASN A 495 -14.60 -4.83 -3.91
N LEU A 496 -14.50 -5.86 -4.77
CA LEU A 496 -14.83 -5.74 -6.17
C LEU A 496 -16.33 -5.49 -6.33
N SER A 497 -16.68 -4.27 -6.73
CA SER A 497 -18.05 -3.80 -6.84
C SER A 497 -18.56 -3.74 -8.28
N SER A 498 -17.63 -3.59 -9.22
CA SER A 498 -17.91 -3.42 -10.65
C SER A 498 -16.98 -4.28 -11.49
N LEU A 499 -17.58 -5.03 -12.41
CA LEU A 499 -16.91 -5.91 -13.34
C LEU A 499 -17.56 -5.73 -14.72
N SER A 500 -16.77 -5.42 -15.74
CA SER A 500 -17.29 -5.32 -17.11
C SER A 500 -16.31 -5.86 -18.15
N PHE A 501 -16.86 -6.66 -19.07
CA PHE A 501 -16.15 -7.21 -20.21
C PHE A 501 -16.98 -6.99 -21.47
N VAL A 502 -16.33 -6.55 -22.56
CA VAL A 502 -16.97 -6.34 -23.87
C VAL A 502 -16.81 -7.55 -24.79
N SER A 503 -16.04 -8.56 -24.37
CA SER A 503 -15.75 -9.74 -25.19
C SER A 503 -16.98 -10.65 -25.35
N ASN A 504 -17.35 -10.91 -26.61
CA ASN A 504 -18.42 -11.84 -26.97
C ASN A 504 -17.99 -13.32 -26.99
N ASN A 505 -16.72 -13.62 -26.73
CA ASN A 505 -16.13 -14.98 -26.75
C ASN A 505 -15.32 -15.28 -25.47
N LEU A 506 -15.73 -14.72 -24.33
CA LEU A 506 -15.07 -14.87 -23.03
C LEU A 506 -15.38 -16.22 -22.36
N PHE A 507 -14.35 -17.07 -22.26
CA PHE A 507 -14.41 -18.32 -21.51
C PHE A 507 -14.02 -18.10 -20.05
N VAL A 508 -14.96 -18.36 -19.14
CA VAL A 508 -14.77 -18.23 -17.68
C VAL A 508 -14.68 -19.62 -17.06
N LYS A 509 -13.72 -19.83 -16.15
CA LYS A 509 -13.51 -21.09 -15.41
C LYS A 509 -14.18 -21.08 -14.03
N ASN A 510 -14.22 -22.26 -13.41
CA ASN A 510 -14.84 -22.48 -12.10
C ASN A 510 -14.29 -21.51 -11.04
N ASN A 511 -15.18 -21.10 -10.13
CA ASN A 511 -14.86 -20.25 -8.97
C ASN A 511 -14.27 -18.87 -9.33
N ALA A 512 -14.30 -18.43 -10.60
CA ALA A 512 -13.60 -17.23 -11.04
C ALA A 512 -13.94 -15.98 -10.22
N PHE A 513 -15.18 -15.82 -9.75
CA PHE A 513 -15.64 -14.66 -8.97
C PHE A 513 -16.25 -15.07 -7.62
N GLU A 514 -15.90 -16.24 -7.08
CA GLU A 514 -16.37 -16.72 -5.79
C GLU A 514 -16.06 -15.69 -4.67
N ASN A 515 -17.01 -15.45 -3.77
CA ASN A 515 -16.90 -14.51 -2.64
C ASN A 515 -16.57 -13.05 -3.04
N CYS A 516 -16.92 -12.61 -4.25
CA CYS A 516 -16.93 -11.18 -4.60
C CYS A 516 -18.12 -10.48 -3.93
N ILE A 517 -18.10 -10.33 -2.59
CA ILE A 517 -19.26 -9.95 -1.78
C ILE A 517 -19.87 -8.58 -2.11
N LYS A 518 -19.10 -7.65 -2.70
CA LYS A 518 -19.58 -6.32 -3.11
C LYS A 518 -20.05 -6.26 -4.56
N LEU A 519 -19.89 -7.32 -5.33
CA LEU A 519 -20.26 -7.35 -6.74
C LEU A 519 -21.78 -7.26 -6.86
N VAL A 520 -22.26 -6.20 -7.52
CA VAL A 520 -23.72 -5.93 -7.63
C VAL A 520 -24.30 -6.47 -8.93
N ASN A 521 -23.55 -6.31 -10.02
CA ASN A 521 -24.02 -6.57 -11.38
C ASN A 521 -22.96 -7.33 -12.19
N VAL A 522 -23.39 -8.25 -13.04
CA VAL A 522 -22.53 -8.87 -14.07
C VAL A 522 -23.28 -9.00 -15.39
N SER A 523 -22.58 -8.80 -16.51
CA SER A 523 -23.14 -8.90 -17.86
C SER A 523 -22.22 -9.65 -18.84
N ASN A 524 -22.81 -10.19 -19.90
CA ASN A 524 -22.15 -10.82 -21.06
C ASN A 524 -21.27 -12.03 -20.73
N ILE A 525 -21.72 -12.88 -19.81
CA ILE A 525 -21.03 -14.15 -19.52
C ILE A 525 -21.55 -15.24 -20.47
N LEU A 526 -20.65 -15.92 -21.18
CA LEU A 526 -21.01 -16.95 -22.16
C LEU A 526 -21.21 -18.34 -21.58
N ASN A 527 -20.81 -18.60 -20.35
CA ASN A 527 -21.14 -19.82 -19.64
C ASN A 527 -20.93 -19.50 -18.17
N VAL A 528 -21.82 -19.99 -17.32
CA VAL A 528 -21.68 -19.81 -15.88
C VAL A 528 -21.14 -21.13 -15.32
N PRO A 529 -19.81 -21.27 -15.14
CA PRO A 529 -19.21 -22.50 -14.64
C PRO A 529 -19.52 -22.74 -13.15
N ASP A 530 -19.05 -23.87 -12.63
CA ASP A 530 -19.30 -24.25 -11.23
C ASP A 530 -18.75 -23.19 -10.26
N ASN A 531 -19.54 -22.88 -9.23
CA ASN A 531 -19.23 -21.93 -8.16
C ASN A 531 -18.84 -20.51 -8.64
N CYS A 532 -19.10 -20.15 -9.90
CA CYS A 532 -18.57 -18.91 -10.51
C CYS A 532 -18.85 -17.66 -9.68
N PHE A 533 -20.07 -17.53 -9.15
CA PHE A 533 -20.52 -16.42 -8.29
C PHE A 533 -20.99 -16.91 -6.91
N SER A 534 -20.54 -18.08 -6.46
CA SER A 534 -20.89 -18.56 -5.12
C SER A 534 -20.43 -17.55 -4.07
N GLY A 535 -21.29 -17.21 -3.11
CA GLY A 535 -21.01 -16.24 -2.06
C GLY A 535 -21.04 -14.77 -2.48
N CYS A 536 -21.47 -14.44 -3.70
CA CYS A 536 -21.66 -13.05 -4.15
C CYS A 536 -22.95 -12.45 -3.54
N ILE A 537 -22.92 -12.17 -2.23
CA ILE A 537 -24.11 -11.82 -1.43
C ILE A 537 -24.87 -10.57 -1.89
N ASN A 538 -24.21 -9.61 -2.57
CA ASN A 538 -24.83 -8.38 -3.09
C ASN A 538 -25.19 -8.45 -4.57
N LEU A 539 -24.93 -9.58 -5.24
CA LEU A 539 -25.26 -9.75 -6.64
C LEU A 539 -26.78 -9.70 -6.80
N SER A 540 -27.25 -8.74 -7.59
CA SER A 540 -28.68 -8.45 -7.75
C SER A 540 -29.12 -8.45 -9.22
N TYR A 541 -28.20 -8.17 -10.15
CA TYR A 541 -28.46 -8.20 -11.58
C TYR A 541 -27.46 -9.10 -12.32
N VAL A 542 -27.96 -10.09 -13.04
CA VAL A 542 -27.14 -11.00 -13.85
C VAL A 542 -27.72 -11.06 -15.26
N PHE A 543 -26.89 -10.71 -16.25
CA PHE A 543 -27.21 -10.91 -17.67
C PHE A 543 -26.30 -12.00 -18.26
N ILE A 544 -26.91 -13.15 -18.52
CA ILE A 544 -26.26 -14.31 -19.17
C ILE A 544 -26.39 -14.13 -20.69
N GLY A 545 -25.29 -14.30 -21.44
CA GLY A 545 -25.28 -14.09 -22.89
C GLY A 545 -26.00 -15.20 -23.68
N GLU A 546 -26.58 -14.86 -24.83
CA GLU A 546 -27.38 -15.75 -25.71
C GLU A 546 -26.63 -16.95 -26.32
N SER A 547 -25.34 -17.11 -26.05
CA SER A 547 -24.56 -18.29 -26.44
C SER A 547 -24.19 -19.19 -25.26
N SER A 548 -24.77 -18.93 -24.09
CA SER A 548 -24.54 -19.72 -22.88
C SER A 548 -25.29 -21.02 -22.89
N THR A 549 -24.55 -22.11 -22.73
CA THR A 549 -25.09 -23.48 -22.70
C THR A 549 -25.19 -24.03 -21.28
N LEU A 550 -24.44 -23.47 -20.33
CA LEU A 550 -24.32 -24.03 -18.98
C LEU A 550 -24.59 -22.99 -17.87
N ILE A 551 -25.42 -23.38 -16.91
CA ILE A 551 -25.46 -22.88 -15.54
C ILE A 551 -24.96 -24.00 -14.62
N GLY A 552 -23.75 -23.83 -14.10
CA GLY A 552 -22.96 -24.84 -13.38
C GLY A 552 -23.41 -25.10 -11.95
N ILE A 553 -22.76 -26.07 -11.33
CA ILE A 553 -23.04 -26.50 -9.96
C ILE A 553 -22.76 -25.34 -9.01
N LYS A 554 -23.70 -25.02 -8.10
CA LYS A 554 -23.53 -23.95 -7.09
C LYS A 554 -23.16 -22.58 -7.66
N SER A 555 -23.42 -22.33 -8.95
CA SER A 555 -22.91 -21.14 -9.65
C SER A 555 -23.34 -19.81 -9.04
N PHE A 556 -24.52 -19.76 -8.41
CA PHE A 556 -25.06 -18.62 -7.67
C PHE A 556 -25.42 -18.99 -6.22
N GLU A 557 -24.78 -20.01 -5.64
CA GLU A 557 -25.02 -20.39 -4.24
C GLU A 557 -24.80 -19.17 -3.32
N ASN A 558 -25.73 -18.93 -2.39
CA ASN A 558 -25.69 -17.81 -1.44
C ASN A 558 -25.69 -16.40 -2.07
N CYS A 559 -26.20 -16.22 -3.30
CA CYS A 559 -26.48 -14.91 -3.88
C CYS A 559 -27.75 -14.30 -3.26
N PHE A 560 -27.67 -13.87 -2.00
CA PHE A 560 -28.82 -13.48 -1.17
C PHE A 560 -29.64 -12.29 -1.71
N ASN A 561 -29.06 -11.44 -2.57
CA ASN A 561 -29.74 -10.27 -3.15
C ASN A 561 -30.24 -10.46 -4.59
N LEU A 562 -30.09 -11.66 -5.18
CA LEU A 562 -30.59 -11.93 -6.52
C LEU A 562 -32.12 -12.02 -6.49
N GLU A 563 -32.82 -11.10 -7.17
CA GLU A 563 -34.29 -11.06 -7.15
C GLU A 563 -34.94 -11.77 -8.34
N SER A 564 -34.28 -11.76 -9.50
CA SER A 564 -34.74 -12.47 -10.69
C SER A 564 -33.54 -12.86 -11.55
N ILE A 565 -33.71 -13.91 -12.35
CA ILE A 565 -32.72 -14.27 -13.37
C ILE A 565 -33.41 -14.72 -14.64
N SER A 566 -32.87 -14.28 -15.79
CA SER A 566 -33.31 -14.71 -17.11
C SER A 566 -32.28 -15.68 -17.68
N THR A 567 -32.75 -16.84 -18.15
CA THR A 567 -31.93 -17.84 -18.83
C THR A 567 -32.12 -17.71 -20.34
N PRO A 568 -31.05 -17.53 -21.13
CA PRO A 568 -31.17 -17.42 -22.59
C PRO A 568 -31.64 -18.72 -23.25
N SER A 569 -32.06 -18.63 -24.51
CA SER A 569 -32.64 -19.77 -25.26
C SER A 569 -31.66 -20.90 -25.47
N SER A 570 -30.36 -20.59 -25.46
CA SER A 570 -29.25 -21.51 -25.68
C SER A 570 -28.89 -22.39 -24.49
N VAL A 571 -29.42 -22.14 -23.29
CA VAL A 571 -29.04 -22.90 -22.08
C VAL A 571 -29.50 -24.35 -22.22
N GLU A 572 -28.54 -25.26 -22.20
CA GLU A 572 -28.76 -26.71 -22.28
C GLU A 572 -28.83 -27.35 -20.89
N LYS A 573 -28.12 -26.80 -19.90
CA LYS A 573 -28.02 -27.39 -18.56
C LYS A 573 -28.14 -26.38 -17.43
N VAL A 574 -29.03 -26.68 -16.48
CA VAL A 574 -29.12 -26.05 -15.15
C VAL A 574 -28.77 -27.10 -14.09
N SER A 575 -27.59 -26.96 -13.51
CA SER A 575 -26.96 -28.01 -12.68
C SER A 575 -27.45 -28.02 -11.23
N GLU A 576 -26.94 -28.96 -10.42
CA GLU A 576 -27.36 -29.06 -9.02
C GLU A 576 -26.99 -27.81 -8.21
N TYR A 577 -27.90 -27.37 -7.35
CA TYR A 577 -27.70 -26.27 -6.42
C TYR A 577 -27.33 -24.92 -7.07
N SER A 578 -27.54 -24.74 -8.38
CA SER A 578 -27.14 -23.52 -9.10
C SER A 578 -27.63 -22.23 -8.45
N PHE A 579 -28.81 -22.23 -7.82
CA PHE A 579 -29.40 -21.09 -7.11
C PHE A 579 -29.56 -21.33 -5.61
N MET A 580 -28.81 -22.26 -5.03
CA MET A 580 -29.00 -22.65 -3.64
C MET A 580 -28.91 -21.44 -2.69
N ASN A 581 -29.89 -21.31 -1.79
CA ASN A 581 -30.02 -20.20 -0.85
C ASN A 581 -30.08 -18.79 -1.50
N CYS A 582 -30.55 -18.65 -2.74
CA CYS A 582 -30.93 -17.34 -3.29
C CYS A 582 -32.23 -16.86 -2.64
N ILE A 583 -32.17 -16.46 -1.37
CA ILE A 583 -33.35 -16.25 -0.51
C ILE A 583 -34.30 -15.14 -0.99
N LYS A 584 -33.84 -14.19 -1.82
CA LYS A 584 -34.67 -13.12 -2.42
C LYS A 584 -35.12 -13.41 -3.84
N LEU A 585 -34.71 -14.54 -4.44
CA LEU A 585 -35.06 -14.88 -5.81
C LEU A 585 -36.56 -15.12 -5.91
N LYS A 586 -37.27 -14.25 -6.64
CA LYS A 586 -38.72 -14.28 -6.83
C LYS A 586 -39.12 -14.97 -8.12
N SER A 587 -38.30 -14.84 -9.17
CA SER A 587 -38.61 -15.42 -10.48
C SER A 587 -37.39 -15.93 -11.24
N ILE A 588 -37.60 -17.01 -11.98
CA ILE A 588 -36.66 -17.54 -12.98
C ILE A 588 -37.38 -17.54 -14.33
N ILE A 589 -36.81 -16.81 -15.29
CA ILE A 589 -37.43 -16.57 -16.60
C ILE A 589 -36.66 -17.36 -17.65
N PHE A 590 -37.27 -18.44 -18.13
CA PHE A 590 -36.89 -19.14 -19.34
C PHE A 590 -37.58 -18.53 -20.56
N ILE A 591 -36.89 -18.52 -21.70
CA ILE A 591 -37.48 -18.23 -23.01
C ILE A 591 -38.45 -19.36 -23.39
N GLU A 592 -39.60 -19.00 -23.97
CA GLU A 592 -40.73 -19.92 -24.25
C GLU A 592 -40.31 -21.19 -25.01
N THR A 593 -39.40 -21.06 -25.98
CA THR A 593 -38.75 -22.19 -26.66
C THR A 593 -37.26 -22.11 -26.39
N ASN A 594 -36.68 -23.18 -25.84
CA ASN A 594 -35.27 -23.21 -25.47
C ASN A 594 -34.63 -24.60 -25.65
N SER A 595 -33.31 -24.66 -25.51
CA SER A 595 -32.46 -25.83 -25.74
C SER A 595 -32.23 -26.70 -24.50
N LEU A 596 -33.02 -26.56 -23.43
CA LEU A 596 -32.77 -27.24 -22.15
C LEU A 596 -32.83 -28.78 -22.25
N ILE A 597 -31.71 -29.44 -21.95
CA ILE A 597 -31.51 -30.91 -21.96
C ILE A 597 -31.45 -31.47 -20.54
N GLU A 598 -31.05 -30.67 -19.55
CA GLU A 598 -30.93 -31.09 -18.16
C GLU A 598 -31.29 -29.95 -17.18
N ILE A 599 -32.14 -30.25 -16.19
CA ILE A 599 -32.44 -29.36 -15.07
C ILE A 599 -32.53 -30.17 -13.78
N SER A 600 -31.73 -29.79 -12.78
CA SER A 600 -31.77 -30.44 -11.47
C SER A 600 -32.86 -29.84 -10.59
N ASN A 601 -33.72 -30.67 -10.00
CA ASN A 601 -34.76 -30.24 -9.05
C ASN A 601 -34.17 -29.51 -7.83
N ASN A 602 -32.96 -29.91 -7.40
CA ASN A 602 -32.28 -29.29 -6.25
C ASN A 602 -31.60 -27.96 -6.60
N SER A 603 -31.65 -27.52 -7.87
CA SER A 603 -31.10 -26.22 -8.29
C SER A 603 -31.73 -25.03 -7.54
N PHE A 604 -32.95 -25.20 -7.01
CA PHE A 604 -33.72 -24.17 -6.32
C PHE A 604 -33.77 -24.34 -4.79
N ALA A 605 -32.93 -25.21 -4.21
CA ALA A 605 -32.96 -25.48 -2.77
C ALA A 605 -32.72 -24.20 -1.94
N GLY A 606 -33.59 -23.92 -0.97
CA GLY A 606 -33.47 -22.72 -0.12
C GLY A 606 -33.89 -21.39 -0.78
N CYS A 607 -34.43 -21.42 -2.00
CA CYS A 607 -35.03 -20.25 -2.66
C CYS A 607 -36.43 -19.93 -2.09
N ASN A 608 -36.50 -19.53 -0.82
CA ASN A 608 -37.76 -19.40 -0.09
C ASN A 608 -38.71 -18.29 -0.61
N SER A 609 -38.20 -17.39 -1.47
CA SER A 609 -39.01 -16.34 -2.11
C SER A 609 -39.46 -16.69 -3.54
N LEU A 610 -39.06 -17.85 -4.08
CA LEU A 610 -39.29 -18.18 -5.48
C LEU A 610 -40.77 -18.50 -5.70
N GLN A 611 -41.45 -17.59 -6.39
CA GLN A 611 -42.89 -17.65 -6.64
C GLN A 611 -43.22 -17.94 -8.10
N ASN A 612 -42.25 -17.75 -9.01
CA ASN A 612 -42.49 -17.94 -10.43
C ASN A 612 -41.33 -18.63 -11.17
N ILE A 613 -41.67 -19.65 -11.95
CA ILE A 613 -40.83 -20.17 -13.04
C ILE A 613 -41.66 -19.99 -14.32
N SER A 614 -41.14 -19.25 -15.30
CA SER A 614 -41.90 -18.96 -16.52
C SER A 614 -42.25 -20.23 -17.30
N ASN A 615 -43.33 -20.16 -18.09
CA ASN A 615 -43.71 -21.24 -18.98
C ASN A 615 -42.67 -21.40 -20.10
N PHE A 616 -42.29 -22.63 -20.39
CA PHE A 616 -41.35 -22.93 -21.48
C PHE A 616 -41.52 -24.34 -22.03
N GLY A 617 -40.93 -24.61 -23.19
CA GLY A 617 -40.79 -25.94 -23.77
C GLY A 617 -39.42 -26.14 -24.41
N SER A 618 -38.85 -27.33 -24.19
CA SER A 618 -37.68 -27.88 -24.87
C SER A 618 -37.97 -29.31 -25.34
N ASP A 619 -36.98 -29.96 -25.95
CA ASP A 619 -37.08 -31.37 -26.36
C ASP A 619 -37.28 -32.31 -25.16
N LYS A 620 -36.66 -31.99 -24.02
CA LYS A 620 -36.67 -32.84 -22.81
C LYS A 620 -37.55 -32.33 -21.69
N TYR A 621 -37.92 -31.05 -21.67
CA TYR A 621 -38.71 -30.47 -20.58
C TYR A 621 -39.82 -29.56 -21.08
N LYS A 622 -40.78 -29.30 -20.21
CA LYS A 622 -41.69 -28.16 -20.33
C LYS A 622 -42.04 -27.65 -18.95
N CYS A 623 -42.30 -26.35 -18.83
CA CYS A 623 -42.88 -25.74 -17.65
C CYS A 623 -44.24 -25.15 -17.99
N ILE A 624 -45.25 -25.50 -17.20
CA ILE A 624 -46.60 -24.95 -17.28
C ILE A 624 -47.04 -24.64 -15.86
N ASP A 625 -47.42 -23.39 -15.60
CA ASP A 625 -47.95 -22.93 -14.30
C ASP A 625 -47.04 -23.39 -13.14
N ASN A 626 -45.76 -22.98 -13.23
CA ASN A 626 -44.71 -23.28 -12.25
C ASN A 626 -44.41 -24.78 -12.04
N THR A 627 -44.90 -25.64 -12.94
CA THR A 627 -44.74 -27.10 -12.88
C THR A 627 -43.85 -27.58 -14.02
N ILE A 628 -42.73 -28.20 -13.67
CA ILE A 628 -41.75 -28.76 -14.61
C ILE A 628 -42.08 -30.22 -14.87
N TYR A 629 -42.18 -30.55 -16.15
CA TYR A 629 -42.38 -31.90 -16.66
C TYR A 629 -41.16 -32.34 -17.48
N TYR A 630 -40.72 -33.59 -17.28
CA TYR A 630 -39.75 -34.27 -18.12
C TYR A 630 -40.46 -35.06 -19.23
N LYS A 631 -40.00 -34.95 -20.47
CA LYS A 631 -40.52 -35.65 -21.65
C LYS A 631 -39.69 -36.90 -21.90
N ASN A 632 -40.33 -38.06 -21.77
CA ASN A 632 -39.76 -39.36 -22.11
C ASN A 632 -40.50 -39.99 -23.30
N GLU A 633 -39.94 -41.04 -23.90
CA GLU A 633 -40.58 -41.79 -25.01
C GLU A 633 -41.96 -42.34 -24.64
N THR A 634 -42.19 -42.60 -23.36
CA THR A 634 -43.44 -43.17 -22.84
C THR A 634 -44.48 -42.13 -22.41
N GLY A 635 -44.16 -40.83 -22.50
CA GLY A 635 -45.02 -39.74 -22.03
C GLY A 635 -44.30 -38.73 -21.14
N GLU A 636 -45.08 -37.87 -20.48
CA GLU A 636 -44.57 -36.76 -19.67
C GLU A 636 -44.59 -37.10 -18.18
N TYR A 637 -43.57 -36.69 -17.44
CA TYR A 637 -43.37 -37.01 -16.03
C TYR A 637 -43.34 -35.70 -15.24
N LEU A 638 -44.24 -35.51 -14.27
CA LEU A 638 -44.22 -34.34 -13.39
C LEU A 638 -43.07 -34.53 -12.39
N ILE A 639 -42.02 -33.73 -12.52
CA ILE A 639 -40.78 -33.89 -11.73
C ILE A 639 -40.63 -32.84 -10.64
N PHE A 640 -41.25 -31.66 -10.79
CA PHE A 640 -41.15 -30.58 -9.81
C PHE A 640 -42.30 -29.59 -9.96
N HIS A 641 -42.97 -29.26 -8.87
CA HIS A 641 -43.84 -28.10 -8.73
C HIS A 641 -43.25 -27.15 -7.70
N LEU A 642 -43.28 -25.85 -8.00
CA LEU A 642 -42.72 -24.83 -7.14
C LEU A 642 -43.48 -24.72 -5.81
N ASN A 643 -42.80 -25.02 -4.71
CA ASN A 643 -43.39 -25.09 -3.36
C ASN A 643 -44.01 -23.76 -2.86
N HIS A 644 -43.43 -22.62 -3.23
CA HIS A 644 -43.91 -21.28 -2.89
C HIS A 644 -44.72 -20.61 -4.02
N SER A 645 -45.16 -21.38 -5.02
CA SER A 645 -46.07 -20.87 -6.06
C SER A 645 -47.32 -20.20 -5.44
N LEU A 646 -47.86 -19.19 -6.10
CA LEU A 646 -49.13 -18.55 -5.73
C LEU A 646 -50.37 -19.34 -6.22
N ASP A 647 -50.15 -20.44 -6.93
CA ASP A 647 -51.20 -21.29 -7.50
C ASP A 647 -52.04 -21.95 -6.38
N LYS A 648 -53.35 -21.70 -6.40
CA LYS A 648 -54.30 -22.36 -5.49
C LYS A 648 -54.80 -23.69 -6.03
N THR A 649 -54.70 -23.87 -7.34
CA THR A 649 -55.22 -25.03 -8.07
C THR A 649 -54.18 -25.52 -9.06
N LEU A 650 -53.92 -26.83 -9.07
CA LEU A 650 -53.02 -27.45 -10.02
C LEU A 650 -53.77 -28.47 -10.89
N ILE A 651 -53.70 -28.30 -12.20
CA ILE A 651 -54.28 -29.25 -13.18
C ILE A 651 -53.14 -30.12 -13.69
N ILE A 652 -53.22 -31.42 -13.44
CA ILE A 652 -52.18 -32.39 -13.79
C ILE A 652 -52.60 -33.13 -15.06
N ASN A 653 -51.73 -33.05 -16.07
CA ASN A 653 -51.85 -33.79 -17.32
C ASN A 653 -50.48 -34.36 -17.72
N CYS A 654 -50.14 -35.50 -17.12
CA CYS A 654 -48.88 -36.21 -17.36
C CYS A 654 -49.11 -37.71 -17.16
N SER A 655 -48.14 -38.55 -17.52
CA SER A 655 -48.20 -40.01 -17.36
C SER A 655 -47.81 -40.45 -15.95
N VAL A 656 -46.82 -39.81 -15.33
CA VAL A 656 -46.29 -40.19 -14.01
C VAL A 656 -46.10 -38.95 -13.14
N ILE A 657 -46.51 -39.02 -11.87
CA ILE A 657 -46.16 -38.04 -10.84
C ILE A 657 -44.98 -38.59 -10.05
N CYS A 658 -43.80 -37.97 -10.19
CA CYS A 658 -42.57 -38.50 -9.61
C CYS A 658 -42.47 -38.25 -8.10
N SER A 659 -41.56 -38.97 -7.45
CA SER A 659 -41.23 -38.86 -6.04
C SER A 659 -40.77 -37.43 -5.69
N TYR A 660 -41.28 -36.85 -4.59
CA TYR A 660 -40.99 -35.48 -4.12
C TYR A 660 -41.29 -34.35 -5.12
N SER A 661 -42.03 -34.63 -6.20
CA SER A 661 -42.34 -33.63 -7.22
C SER A 661 -43.29 -32.53 -6.73
N ILE A 662 -44.16 -32.81 -5.75
CA ILE A 662 -45.04 -31.85 -5.10
C ILE A 662 -44.70 -31.86 -3.60
N ASN A 663 -43.58 -31.22 -3.27
CA ASN A 663 -43.03 -31.16 -1.92
C ASN A 663 -43.30 -29.78 -1.28
N GLU A 664 -43.84 -29.75 -0.07
CA GLU A 664 -44.10 -28.53 0.72
C GLU A 664 -44.94 -27.47 -0.02
N CYS A 665 -45.78 -27.91 -0.97
CA CYS A 665 -46.62 -27.05 -1.82
C CYS A 665 -47.85 -26.56 -1.05
N ASN A 666 -47.63 -25.73 -0.03
CA ASN A 666 -48.64 -25.33 0.94
C ASN A 666 -49.61 -24.24 0.46
N ASN A 667 -49.44 -23.71 -0.75
CA ASN A 667 -50.41 -22.79 -1.35
C ASN A 667 -51.47 -23.49 -2.22
N ILE A 668 -51.25 -24.77 -2.56
CA ILE A 668 -52.18 -25.55 -3.37
C ILE A 668 -53.28 -26.12 -2.47
N TYR A 669 -54.53 -25.81 -2.82
CA TYR A 669 -55.72 -26.33 -2.15
C TYR A 669 -56.37 -27.46 -2.96
N ASN A 670 -56.35 -27.35 -4.29
CA ASN A 670 -57.06 -28.28 -5.18
C ASN A 670 -56.12 -28.82 -6.24
N ILE A 671 -56.14 -30.14 -6.43
CA ILE A 671 -55.41 -30.82 -7.49
C ILE A 671 -56.41 -31.59 -8.34
N THR A 672 -56.38 -31.37 -9.64
CA THR A 672 -57.24 -32.07 -10.60
C THR A 672 -56.38 -32.85 -11.57
N ILE A 673 -56.40 -34.17 -11.47
CA ILE A 673 -55.82 -35.10 -12.44
C ILE A 673 -56.81 -35.26 -13.60
N LEU A 674 -56.39 -34.95 -14.83
CA LEU A 674 -57.27 -35.09 -16.00
C LEU A 674 -57.55 -36.57 -16.31
N PRO A 675 -58.74 -36.93 -16.82
CA PRO A 675 -59.01 -38.28 -17.29
C PRO A 675 -58.03 -38.71 -18.38
N LYS A 676 -57.64 -40.00 -18.41
CA LYS A 676 -56.71 -40.56 -19.41
C LYS A 676 -55.31 -39.91 -19.40
N SER A 677 -54.87 -39.43 -18.24
CA SER A 677 -53.53 -38.80 -18.08
C SER A 677 -52.58 -39.68 -17.26
N VAL A 678 -52.64 -39.57 -15.92
CA VAL A 678 -51.69 -40.18 -14.98
C VAL A 678 -52.00 -41.66 -14.83
N SER A 679 -50.99 -42.53 -14.97
CA SER A 679 -51.05 -43.96 -14.68
C SER A 679 -50.35 -44.36 -13.38
N LEU A 680 -49.32 -43.63 -12.97
CA LEU A 680 -48.52 -43.91 -11.77
C LEU A 680 -48.33 -42.66 -10.91
N ILE A 681 -48.56 -42.79 -9.60
CA ILE A 681 -48.15 -41.83 -8.57
C ILE A 681 -47.10 -42.51 -7.69
N GLU A 682 -45.88 -41.98 -7.70
CA GLU A 682 -44.76 -42.57 -6.98
C GLU A 682 -44.80 -42.28 -5.47
N LYS A 683 -43.92 -42.95 -4.73
CA LYS A 683 -43.75 -42.77 -3.29
C LYS A 683 -43.26 -41.35 -2.96
N TYR A 684 -43.80 -40.72 -1.91
CA TYR A 684 -43.50 -39.35 -1.49
C TYR A 684 -43.80 -38.26 -2.53
N SER A 685 -44.59 -38.53 -3.58
CA SER A 685 -44.93 -37.51 -4.59
C SER A 685 -45.57 -36.25 -3.99
N PHE A 686 -46.47 -36.42 -3.02
CA PHE A 686 -47.09 -35.34 -2.24
C PHE A 686 -46.55 -35.41 -0.81
N ASN A 687 -45.52 -34.61 -0.52
CA ASN A 687 -44.87 -34.61 0.78
C ASN A 687 -45.07 -33.25 1.47
N ASN A 688 -45.48 -33.23 2.73
CA ASN A 688 -45.70 -32.02 3.53
C ASN A 688 -46.63 -30.98 2.86
N CYS A 689 -47.62 -31.43 2.08
CA CYS A 689 -48.64 -30.55 1.49
C CYS A 689 -49.78 -30.33 2.48
N LEU A 690 -49.55 -29.47 3.46
CA LEU A 690 -50.40 -29.27 4.64
C LEU A 690 -51.78 -28.71 4.30
N ASN A 691 -51.91 -27.94 3.21
CA ASN A 691 -53.16 -27.26 2.83
C ASN A 691 -53.91 -27.92 1.67
N LEU A 692 -53.41 -29.05 1.13
CA LEU A 692 -54.09 -29.79 0.07
C LEU A 692 -55.44 -30.32 0.59
N GLN A 693 -56.54 -29.87 0.00
CA GLN A 693 -57.90 -30.20 0.42
C GLN A 693 -58.58 -31.19 -0.51
N HIS A 694 -58.42 -31.02 -1.82
CA HIS A 694 -59.17 -31.78 -2.82
C HIS A 694 -58.24 -32.39 -3.87
N ILE A 695 -58.43 -33.68 -4.15
CA ILE A 695 -57.77 -34.42 -5.23
C ILE A 695 -58.71 -35.49 -5.79
N ASN A 696 -58.65 -35.76 -7.10
CA ASN A 696 -59.38 -36.85 -7.75
C ASN A 696 -58.45 -37.97 -8.22
N PHE A 697 -58.98 -39.19 -8.25
CA PHE A 697 -58.34 -40.40 -8.76
C PHE A 697 -59.18 -40.97 -9.92
N PRO A 698 -58.97 -40.49 -11.16
CA PRO A 698 -59.67 -41.00 -12.33
C PRO A 698 -59.25 -42.44 -12.66
N LEU A 699 -60.03 -43.15 -13.49
CA LEU A 699 -59.77 -44.54 -13.89
C LEU A 699 -58.40 -44.77 -14.52
N SER A 700 -57.78 -43.71 -15.06
CA SER A 700 -56.45 -43.80 -15.63
C SER A 700 -55.34 -43.98 -14.59
N VAL A 701 -55.54 -43.57 -13.34
CA VAL A 701 -54.54 -43.75 -12.28
C VAL A 701 -54.55 -45.21 -11.88
N GLU A 702 -53.62 -45.99 -12.44
CA GLU A 702 -53.57 -47.44 -12.24
C GLU A 702 -52.88 -47.82 -10.93
N THR A 703 -51.77 -47.13 -10.60
CA THR A 703 -50.93 -47.42 -9.44
C THR A 703 -50.67 -46.15 -8.61
N VAL A 704 -50.79 -46.27 -7.29
CA VAL A 704 -50.41 -45.25 -6.32
C VAL A 704 -49.55 -45.92 -5.25
N ASP A 705 -48.28 -45.55 -5.18
CA ASP A 705 -47.33 -46.17 -4.27
C ASP A 705 -47.69 -45.93 -2.79
N CYS A 706 -47.17 -46.79 -1.92
CA CYS A 706 -47.31 -46.58 -0.48
C CYS A 706 -46.61 -45.27 -0.07
N LYS A 707 -47.21 -44.51 0.85
CA LYS A 707 -46.70 -43.20 1.30
C LYS A 707 -46.51 -42.16 0.17
N SER A 708 -47.34 -42.16 -0.88
CA SER A 708 -47.39 -41.04 -1.83
C SER A 708 -47.91 -39.73 -1.24
N PHE A 709 -48.74 -39.77 -0.18
CA PHE A 709 -49.31 -38.62 0.52
C PHE A 709 -48.84 -38.59 1.97
N VAL A 710 -47.69 -37.95 2.21
CA VAL A 710 -47.08 -37.85 3.54
C VAL A 710 -47.36 -36.47 4.14
N GLU A 711 -47.87 -36.46 5.38
CA GLU A 711 -48.26 -35.24 6.12
C GLU A 711 -49.34 -34.37 5.41
N CYS A 712 -50.13 -34.95 4.50
CA CYS A 712 -51.23 -34.27 3.78
C CYS A 712 -52.55 -34.31 4.57
N HIS A 713 -52.57 -33.69 5.76
CA HIS A 713 -53.68 -33.84 6.71
C HIS A 713 -54.99 -33.11 6.35
N SER A 714 -54.96 -32.16 5.42
CA SER A 714 -56.12 -31.31 5.09
C SER A 714 -57.07 -31.89 4.05
N ILE A 715 -56.74 -33.06 3.48
CA ILE A 715 -57.56 -33.68 2.44
C ILE A 715 -58.94 -34.02 3.01
N ARG A 716 -60.00 -33.57 2.32
CA ARG A 716 -61.39 -33.63 2.78
C ARG A 716 -62.36 -33.84 1.62
N CYS A 717 -63.61 -34.19 1.95
CA CYS A 717 -64.65 -34.40 0.94
C CYS A 717 -64.95 -33.10 0.17
N PRO A 718 -65.24 -33.19 -1.14
CA PRO A 718 -65.36 -34.42 -1.94
C PRO A 718 -63.99 -35.01 -2.32
N LEU A 719 -63.87 -36.33 -2.15
CA LEU A 719 -62.75 -37.14 -2.63
C LEU A 719 -63.28 -38.04 -3.74
N ILE A 720 -62.91 -37.76 -4.99
CA ILE A 720 -63.48 -38.45 -6.16
C ILE A 720 -62.55 -39.61 -6.51
N ILE A 721 -63.03 -40.85 -6.40
CA ILE A 721 -62.29 -42.06 -6.82
C ILE A 721 -63.17 -42.82 -7.80
N GLU A 722 -62.74 -42.95 -9.06
CA GLU A 722 -63.56 -43.60 -10.10
C GLU A 722 -63.48 -45.14 -10.05
N ASN A 723 -62.35 -45.70 -9.59
CA ASN A 723 -62.19 -47.15 -9.44
C ASN A 723 -62.57 -47.60 -8.02
N THR A 724 -63.75 -48.21 -7.90
CA THR A 724 -64.32 -48.66 -6.61
C THR A 724 -63.95 -50.09 -6.22
N LYS A 725 -63.03 -50.76 -6.95
CA LYS A 725 -62.56 -52.11 -6.58
C LYS A 725 -61.82 -52.08 -5.23
N LEU A 726 -62.07 -53.09 -4.40
CA LEU A 726 -61.57 -53.14 -3.02
C LEU A 726 -60.03 -53.03 -2.93
N ASP A 727 -59.31 -53.75 -3.78
CA ASP A 727 -57.83 -53.73 -3.77
C ASP A 727 -57.27 -52.37 -4.19
N TYR A 728 -57.94 -51.68 -5.12
CA TYR A 728 -57.57 -50.33 -5.51
C TYR A 728 -57.76 -49.34 -4.35
N ILE A 729 -58.87 -49.45 -3.63
CA ILE A 729 -59.13 -48.59 -2.46
C ILE A 729 -58.12 -48.85 -1.34
N ARG A 730 -57.66 -50.10 -1.15
CA ARG A 730 -56.57 -50.41 -0.21
C ARG A 730 -55.27 -49.72 -0.61
N MET A 731 -54.94 -49.73 -1.91
CA MET A 731 -53.77 -49.02 -2.43
C MET A 731 -53.86 -47.52 -2.14
N ILE A 732 -55.02 -46.89 -2.37
CA ILE A 732 -55.24 -45.48 -2.01
C ILE A 732 -55.05 -45.25 -0.51
N VAL A 733 -55.52 -46.14 0.37
CA VAL A 733 -55.30 -46.02 1.83
C VAL A 733 -53.81 -46.15 2.19
N TYR A 734 -53.09 -47.11 1.59
CA TYR A 734 -51.65 -47.27 1.82
C TYR A 734 -50.82 -46.12 1.26
N SER A 735 -51.35 -45.36 0.32
CA SER A 735 -50.69 -44.15 -0.18
C SER A 735 -50.61 -43.04 0.88
N GLY A 736 -51.41 -43.08 1.94
CA GLY A 736 -51.46 -42.06 3.00
C GLY A 736 -52.80 -41.32 3.09
N ILE A 737 -53.73 -41.57 2.16
CA ILE A 737 -55.10 -41.07 2.25
C ILE A 737 -55.83 -41.77 3.41
N PRO A 738 -56.38 -41.05 4.40
CA PRO A 738 -56.97 -41.68 5.58
C PRO A 738 -58.18 -42.55 5.23
N ARG A 739 -58.23 -43.79 5.75
CA ARG A 739 -59.39 -44.70 5.62
C ARG A 739 -60.70 -44.05 6.07
N LYS A 740 -60.68 -43.25 7.15
CA LYS A 740 -61.85 -42.51 7.65
C LYS A 740 -62.44 -41.59 6.58
N LEU A 741 -61.58 -40.98 5.77
CA LEU A 741 -62.00 -40.07 4.71
C LEU A 741 -62.74 -40.80 3.59
N ILE A 742 -62.25 -41.96 3.17
CA ILE A 742 -62.89 -42.83 2.16
C ILE A 742 -64.34 -43.16 2.56
N LEU A 743 -64.56 -43.48 3.85
CA LEU A 743 -65.89 -43.77 4.39
C LEU A 743 -66.77 -42.52 4.46
N SER A 744 -66.23 -41.40 4.94
CA SER A 744 -67.00 -40.15 5.09
C SER A 744 -67.40 -39.50 3.77
N CYS A 745 -66.67 -39.76 2.68
CA CYS A 745 -67.03 -39.27 1.36
C CYS A 745 -67.95 -40.22 0.57
N GLU A 746 -68.51 -41.24 1.24
CA GLU A 746 -69.42 -42.25 0.65
C GLU A 746 -68.84 -42.96 -0.60
N VAL A 747 -67.52 -43.14 -0.67
CA VAL A 747 -66.85 -43.78 -1.83
C VAL A 747 -67.25 -45.27 -1.95
N ILE A 748 -67.56 -45.92 -0.82
CA ILE A 748 -68.07 -47.30 -0.77
C ILE A 748 -69.30 -47.33 0.17
N TYR A 749 -70.40 -47.92 -0.28
CA TYR A 749 -71.68 -47.98 0.45
C TYR A 749 -71.82 -49.18 1.42
N ASP A 750 -70.95 -50.20 1.38
CA ASP A 750 -71.09 -51.41 2.21
C ASP A 750 -69.95 -51.55 3.24
N THR A 751 -70.29 -51.33 4.52
CA THR A 751 -69.37 -51.29 5.66
C THR A 751 -69.11 -52.66 6.30
N ARG A 752 -69.80 -53.73 5.90
CA ARG A 752 -69.79 -55.02 6.63
C ARG A 752 -68.62 -55.97 6.31
N ASN A 753 -67.92 -55.78 5.18
CA ASN A 753 -66.78 -56.64 4.78
C ASN A 753 -65.41 -55.98 4.90
N PHE A 754 -65.33 -54.69 5.24
CA PHE A 754 -64.05 -53.99 5.32
C PHE A 754 -63.32 -54.25 6.65
N GLU A 755 -64.04 -54.57 7.73
CA GLU A 755 -63.47 -54.79 9.07
C GLU A 755 -63.15 -56.25 9.40
N THR A 756 -63.83 -57.21 8.77
CA THR A 756 -63.83 -58.61 9.23
C THR A 756 -62.84 -59.52 8.50
N GLN A 757 -62.19 -59.07 7.43
CA GLN A 757 -61.34 -59.95 6.62
C GLN A 757 -59.82 -59.73 6.71
N TYR A 758 -59.31 -58.65 7.31
CA TYR A 758 -57.86 -58.41 7.31
C TYR A 758 -57.37 -57.73 8.60
N ASN A 759 -56.63 -58.50 9.41
CA ASN A 759 -55.85 -58.00 10.54
C ASN A 759 -54.87 -56.92 10.05
N PHE A 760 -54.98 -55.72 10.61
CA PHE A 760 -53.93 -54.72 10.51
C PHE A 760 -52.78 -55.16 11.41
N ASP A 761 -51.61 -55.42 10.83
CA ASP A 761 -50.42 -55.78 11.60
C ASP A 761 -49.86 -54.52 12.27
N ILE A 762 -50.08 -54.39 13.59
CA ILE A 762 -49.62 -53.27 14.44
C ILE A 762 -48.16 -53.53 14.85
N GLY A 763 -47.29 -53.75 13.86
CA GLY A 763 -45.96 -54.31 14.07
C GLY A 763 -44.82 -53.52 13.44
N SER A 764 -44.74 -52.20 13.67
CA SER A 764 -43.50 -51.39 13.58
C SER A 764 -43.77 -49.90 13.86
N ILE A 765 -44.22 -49.60 15.08
CA ILE A 765 -44.10 -48.26 15.67
C ILE A 765 -42.90 -48.30 16.61
N THR A 766 -41.76 -47.81 16.14
CA THR A 766 -40.68 -47.28 17.00
C THR A 766 -40.15 -46.00 16.36
N PHE A 767 -40.57 -44.89 16.95
CA PHE A 767 -39.99 -43.55 17.00
C PHE A 767 -38.77 -43.24 16.11
N LEU A 768 -39.01 -42.33 15.16
CA LEU A 768 -38.08 -41.27 14.79
C LEU A 768 -37.99 -40.27 15.95
N LEU A 769 -36.85 -40.23 16.63
CA LEU A 769 -36.33 -39.02 17.27
C LEU A 769 -34.83 -38.98 16.99
N ALA A 770 -34.44 -38.30 15.93
CA ALA A 770 -33.11 -37.72 15.79
C ALA A 770 -33.30 -36.30 15.23
N PRO A 771 -32.82 -35.27 15.94
CA PRO A 771 -32.96 -33.89 15.49
C PRO A 771 -32.04 -33.63 14.29
N TYR A 772 -32.52 -32.76 13.42
CA TYR A 772 -31.74 -32.07 12.40
C TYR A 772 -30.39 -31.57 12.95
N PHE A 773 -29.32 -31.90 12.22
CA PHE A 773 -28.14 -31.06 12.05
C PHE A 773 -27.81 -30.99 10.57
#